data_AF-A0A848KRD3-F1
#
_entry.id   AF-A0A848KRD3-F1
#
_cell.length_a   1.000
_cell.length_b   1.000
_cell.length_c   1.000
_cell.angle_alpha   90.00
_cell.angle_beta   90.00
_cell.angle_gamma   90.00
#
_symmetry.space_group_name_H-M   'P 1'
#
loop_
_entity.id
_entity.type
_entity.pdbx_description
1 polymer ?
#
loop_
_entity_poly.entity_id
_entity_poly.type
_entity_poly.pdbx_seq_one_letter_code
_entity_poly.pdbx_strand_id
1 'polypeptide(L)'
;MALRLVPRPESTAAQHAPPVDGTLALARIRGEHGVVTLGVTPDNAPRALTAAAAILAGGANPASKLRVGSRPWQTEVWELRRETGEMRFSGDRVAKALSRVKLYIAEVSTDPDADPKPAEVPELQDLSQQMFTDCAAALLRAGQHLQFSGESVLLISQDMDTLAMTWQPHSTREVSGQGKSWQIDDGSGERRRVDLKREMLVRCWLKDPEMGYNAESPVQAVMPSARILRALTRRISAEIDSRLAGNGLLVLPDSVQLAPGQMGQDGKATHDFMRALMQSMITPIQQPDSAAAVVPLVIQVPIEAVDKIQHIRFSSDFDQRTKELRDEEIRRIALGMDSAPEVLLGMGSGANHWCVDERTEILTRDGWKRQHDLAVGDVALTLNHDTGMSEWQPVLDVYRADVTDEPMRFIQTQRHNSLTTMNHRWPVIRQRNIDHLARDSREWTTSAELDVPHSIVTGAPNADTPTVAKHSDALVELIAWYWTEGNLGSKRRVTIAQSHTVNQHRVDRIRAALTDMFGPGRDTLRHAGAPAWREVVQANDNSHGGPVTVFKLNRQAGDLLTEHAPGRGKLVRREFVESLTRAQLELFIDVSCQGDGWHYRSGKLDIWQRNPRALEAFELALILSGRAVSTHQSDGGTVVAGLTSTRQRPGKDVNGRRPVVIEHYSGVVWCPVTENRTWFARRNGQTFYTGNSAWQIDESEAKFVIAPLAATVCHALTVGWLQPCTKQLGLDPRRYIVHYDLAALQLRPDRSADAREMYRDGALSVQAALRENGFDPEDQATELPPAMRANQPPAQPTVAPRPSSQSNPIPNQGQVP
;
A
#
# COMPACT_ATOMS: atom_id res chain seq x y z
N MET A 1 -22.97 -76.37 -34.98
CA MET A 1 -22.11 -76.09 -33.81
C MET A 1 -22.60 -74.80 -33.16
N ALA A 2 -23.43 -74.90 -32.13
CA ALA A 2 -23.90 -73.76 -31.33
C ALA A 2 -24.15 -74.26 -29.89
N LEU A 3 -23.33 -73.78 -28.95
CA LEU A 3 -23.34 -74.04 -27.51
C LEU A 3 -22.53 -72.91 -26.88
N ARG A 4 -22.80 -72.32 -25.72
CA ARG A 4 -23.94 -72.25 -24.79
C ARG A 4 -23.41 -71.31 -23.69
N LEU A 5 -24.17 -70.31 -23.24
CA LEU A 5 -24.02 -69.80 -21.88
C LEU A 5 -25.42 -69.60 -21.28
N VAL A 6 -25.59 -70.18 -20.09
CA VAL A 6 -26.85 -70.48 -19.41
C VAL A 6 -27.22 -69.32 -18.47
N PRO A 7 -28.49 -68.89 -18.40
CA PRO A 7 -28.97 -68.02 -17.34
C PRO A 7 -29.75 -68.81 -16.27
N ARG A 8 -29.63 -68.39 -14.99
CA ARG A 8 -30.61 -68.52 -13.89
C ARG A 8 -29.99 -68.08 -12.55
N PRO A 9 -30.76 -67.75 -11.49
CA PRO A 9 -32.15 -67.23 -11.43
C PRO A 9 -32.30 -66.00 -10.49
N GLU A 10 -33.43 -65.32 -10.58
CA GLU A 10 -33.91 -64.27 -9.66
C GLU A 10 -34.47 -64.82 -8.33
N SER A 11 -34.64 -63.90 -7.37
CA SER A 11 -35.49 -63.92 -6.16
C SER A 11 -34.75 -64.31 -4.86
N THR A 12 -34.92 -63.61 -3.73
CA THR A 12 -36.19 -63.28 -3.04
C THR A 12 -36.06 -62.10 -2.06
N ALA A 13 -37.23 -61.52 -1.73
CA ALA A 13 -37.57 -60.75 -0.52
C ALA A 13 -37.85 -59.24 -0.67
N ALA A 14 -38.86 -58.93 -1.49
CA ALA A 14 -39.84 -57.91 -1.14
C ALA A 14 -41.16 -58.62 -0.85
N GLN A 15 -41.59 -58.69 0.42
CA GLN A 15 -42.95 -59.04 0.84
C GLN A 15 -43.08 -58.90 2.38
N HIS A 16 -43.68 -57.79 2.85
CA HIS A 16 -44.66 -57.70 3.96
C HIS A 16 -45.02 -56.23 4.32
N ALA A 17 -46.11 -55.72 3.70
CA ALA A 17 -47.21 -54.88 4.27
C ALA A 17 -46.97 -53.39 4.75
N PRO A 18 -48.03 -52.55 4.98
CA PRO A 18 -48.35 -51.32 4.20
C PRO A 18 -48.60 -50.04 5.08
N PRO A 19 -49.52 -49.09 4.75
CA PRO A 19 -49.26 -47.74 4.18
C PRO A 19 -49.60 -46.53 5.11
N VAL A 20 -49.11 -45.32 4.81
CA VAL A 20 -49.85 -44.04 5.08
C VAL A 20 -49.49 -42.98 4.02
N ASP A 21 -50.54 -42.31 3.54
CA ASP A 21 -50.68 -41.37 2.41
C ASP A 21 -49.83 -40.09 2.39
N GLY A 22 -49.66 -39.56 1.17
CA GLY A 22 -49.16 -38.22 0.87
C GLY A 22 -48.87 -37.98 -0.62
N THR A 23 -49.88 -38.20 -1.47
CA THR A 23 -49.97 -37.96 -2.93
C THR A 23 -49.45 -36.56 -3.36
N LEU A 24 -48.85 -36.34 -4.54
CA LEU A 24 -49.51 -36.38 -5.85
C LEU A 24 -48.55 -36.69 -7.01
N ALA A 25 -49.03 -37.57 -7.89
CA ALA A 25 -48.40 -38.06 -9.10
C ALA A 25 -48.65 -37.14 -10.31
N LEU A 26 -47.71 -37.22 -11.27
CA LEU A 26 -47.84 -36.75 -12.65
C LEU A 26 -49.15 -37.24 -13.29
N ALA A 27 -49.94 -36.32 -13.84
CA ALA A 27 -50.95 -36.61 -14.84
C ALA A 27 -50.51 -36.05 -16.20
N ARG A 28 -50.55 -36.93 -17.21
CA ARG A 28 -50.28 -36.66 -18.63
C ARG A 28 -51.34 -35.72 -19.22
N ILE A 29 -50.90 -34.73 -20.00
CA ILE A 29 -51.71 -34.14 -21.08
C ILE A 29 -51.06 -34.58 -22.40
N ARG A 30 -51.78 -35.40 -23.16
CA ARG A 30 -51.53 -35.64 -24.59
C ARG A 30 -52.44 -34.68 -25.37
N GLY A 31 -51.84 -33.86 -26.23
CA GLY A 31 -52.49 -33.18 -27.35
C GLY A 31 -51.65 -33.45 -28.60
N GLU A 32 -52.33 -33.81 -29.69
CA GLU A 32 -51.78 -34.36 -30.92
C GLU A 32 -51.13 -33.28 -31.82
N HIS A 33 -50.13 -33.73 -32.60
CA HIS A 33 -49.54 -33.08 -33.77
C HIS A 33 -48.89 -31.69 -33.62
N GLY A 34 -47.55 -31.71 -33.52
CA GLY A 34 -46.69 -30.58 -33.80
C GLY A 34 -45.29 -30.88 -33.29
N VAL A 35 -44.31 -30.98 -34.19
CA VAL A 35 -42.90 -31.15 -33.85
C VAL A 35 -42.51 -30.05 -32.84
N VAL A 36 -42.23 -30.43 -31.59
CA VAL A 36 -41.56 -29.52 -30.65
C VAL A 36 -40.10 -29.54 -31.05
N THR A 37 -39.72 -28.55 -31.87
CA THR A 37 -38.34 -28.07 -31.89
C THR A 37 -37.93 -27.84 -30.44
N LEU A 38 -36.80 -28.43 -30.01
CA LEU A 38 -36.13 -28.09 -28.76
C LEU A 38 -35.71 -26.62 -28.84
N GLY A 39 -36.67 -25.72 -28.61
CA GLY A 39 -36.43 -24.32 -28.34
C GLY A 39 -35.82 -24.24 -26.96
N VAL A 40 -34.50 -24.44 -26.91
CA VAL A 40 -33.69 -23.98 -25.78
C VAL A 40 -33.83 -22.46 -25.77
N THR A 41 -34.72 -21.93 -24.93
CA THR A 41 -34.60 -20.54 -24.50
C THR A 41 -33.24 -20.41 -23.82
N PRO A 42 -32.36 -19.47 -24.24
CA PRO A 42 -31.01 -19.38 -23.70
C PRO A 42 -31.05 -19.16 -22.19
N ASP A 43 -30.23 -19.93 -21.46
CA ASP A 43 -29.90 -19.68 -20.06
C ASP A 43 -29.31 -18.26 -19.93
N ASN A 44 -30.11 -17.30 -19.43
CA ASN A 44 -29.67 -15.93 -19.16
C ASN A 44 -28.81 -15.86 -17.88
N ALA A 45 -27.58 -16.32 -17.97
CA ALA A 45 -26.51 -15.87 -17.10
C ALA A 45 -25.21 -15.81 -17.92
N PRO A 46 -24.46 -14.70 -17.90
CA PRO A 46 -23.12 -14.69 -18.48
C PRO A 46 -22.25 -15.69 -17.69
N ARG A 47 -21.99 -16.88 -18.25
CA ARG A 47 -21.24 -17.95 -17.58
C ARG A 47 -20.07 -18.41 -18.43
N ALA A 48 -19.01 -17.61 -18.48
CA ALA A 48 -17.67 -18.17 -18.62
C ALA A 48 -17.19 -18.63 -17.23
N LEU A 49 -17.81 -19.68 -16.68
CA LEU A 49 -17.41 -20.29 -15.39
C LEU A 49 -16.77 -21.66 -15.67
N THR A 50 -15.44 -21.73 -15.55
CA THR A 50 -14.68 -22.99 -15.49
C THR A 50 -14.79 -23.68 -14.11
N ALA A 51 -15.40 -23.01 -13.14
CA ALA A 51 -15.54 -23.48 -11.76
C ALA A 51 -16.78 -24.36 -11.51
N ALA A 52 -16.77 -25.09 -10.39
CA ALA A 52 -17.89 -25.87 -9.91
C ALA A 52 -18.17 -25.64 -8.42
N ALA A 53 -19.43 -25.84 -8.07
CA ALA A 53 -19.90 -25.89 -6.70
C ALA A 53 -20.77 -27.13 -6.47
N ALA A 54 -20.67 -27.72 -5.28
CA ALA A 54 -21.54 -28.82 -4.87
C ALA A 54 -21.81 -28.81 -3.37
N ILE A 55 -23.08 -28.99 -2.99
CA ILE A 55 -23.49 -29.16 -1.60
C ILE A 55 -23.05 -30.54 -1.13
N LEU A 56 -22.16 -30.59 -0.14
CA LEU A 56 -21.68 -31.83 0.47
C LEU A 56 -22.64 -32.33 1.55
N ALA A 57 -23.15 -31.41 2.38
CA ALA A 57 -24.04 -31.72 3.50
C ALA A 57 -24.83 -30.48 3.95
N GLY A 58 -26.02 -30.65 4.55
CA GLY A 58 -26.81 -29.56 5.15
C GLY A 58 -27.85 -28.87 4.27
N GLY A 59 -27.94 -29.22 2.97
CA GLY A 59 -28.91 -28.62 2.02
C GLY A 59 -30.00 -29.58 1.52
N ALA A 60 -30.94 -29.08 0.70
CA ALA A 60 -32.11 -29.83 0.20
C ALA A 60 -31.77 -31.04 -0.69
N ASN A 61 -30.56 -31.07 -1.30
CA ASN A 61 -30.05 -32.17 -2.11
C ASN A 61 -28.52 -32.31 -1.92
N PRO A 62 -28.06 -32.89 -0.80
CA PRO A 62 -26.63 -33.10 -0.59
C PRO A 62 -26.12 -34.19 -1.54
N ALA A 63 -24.96 -33.99 -2.15
CA ALA A 63 -24.38 -34.95 -3.07
C ALA A 63 -23.85 -36.17 -2.32
N SER A 64 -24.71 -37.19 -2.18
CA SER A 64 -24.46 -38.40 -1.38
C SER A 64 -23.24 -39.24 -1.80
N LYS A 65 -22.66 -38.98 -2.99
CA LYS A 65 -21.50 -39.69 -3.54
C LYS A 65 -20.20 -38.85 -3.58
N LEU A 66 -20.25 -37.56 -3.26
CA LEU A 66 -19.07 -36.70 -3.27
C LEU A 66 -18.21 -36.97 -2.03
N ARG A 67 -16.94 -37.34 -2.25
CA ARG A 67 -15.94 -37.47 -1.19
C ARG A 67 -15.03 -36.26 -1.22
N VAL A 68 -14.89 -35.58 -0.09
CA VAL A 68 -13.81 -34.61 0.14
C VAL A 68 -12.62 -35.40 0.65
N GLY A 69 -11.53 -35.40 -0.11
CA GLY A 69 -10.28 -36.04 0.31
C GLY A 69 -9.12 -35.38 -0.42
N SER A 70 -8.12 -34.94 0.34
CA SER A 70 -6.91 -34.34 -0.20
C SER A 70 -6.14 -35.36 -1.04
N ARG A 71 -5.79 -34.98 -2.27
CA ARG A 71 -4.91 -35.76 -3.14
C ARG A 71 -3.44 -35.62 -2.71
N PRO A 72 -2.56 -36.56 -3.08
CA PRO A 72 -1.14 -36.47 -2.73
C PRO A 72 -0.47 -35.15 -3.14
N TRP A 73 -0.75 -34.66 -4.36
CA TRP A 73 -0.18 -33.40 -4.86
C TRP A 73 -0.66 -32.19 -4.04
N GLN A 74 -1.92 -32.15 -3.60
CA GLN A 74 -2.46 -31.05 -2.79
C GLN A 74 -1.77 -30.95 -1.43
N THR A 75 -1.40 -32.09 -0.85
CA THR A 75 -0.61 -32.13 0.40
C THR A 75 0.78 -31.54 0.18
N GLU A 76 1.45 -31.97 -0.90
CA GLU A 76 2.80 -31.54 -1.24
C GLU A 76 2.88 -30.04 -1.58
N VAL A 77 1.86 -29.47 -2.23
CA VAL A 77 1.83 -28.04 -2.55
C VAL A 77 2.00 -27.17 -1.32
N TRP A 78 1.37 -27.53 -0.20
CA TRP A 78 1.50 -26.73 1.04
C TRP A 78 2.92 -26.79 1.62
N GLU A 79 3.66 -27.87 1.40
CA GLU A 79 5.08 -27.98 1.78
C GLU A 79 5.93 -27.11 0.86
N LEU A 80 5.77 -27.25 -0.46
CA LEU A 80 6.48 -26.43 -1.44
C LEU A 80 6.20 -24.93 -1.23
N ARG A 81 4.96 -24.54 -0.91
CA ARG A 81 4.61 -23.14 -0.62
C ARG A 81 5.35 -22.59 0.60
N ARG A 82 5.59 -23.40 1.62
CA ARG A 82 6.35 -22.97 2.82
C ARG A 82 7.83 -22.81 2.53
N GLU A 83 8.37 -23.58 1.58
CA GLU A 83 9.81 -23.64 1.29
C GLU A 83 10.24 -22.83 0.05
N THR A 84 9.28 -22.36 -0.77
CA THR A 84 9.54 -21.61 -2.00
C THR A 84 8.81 -20.27 -1.98
N GLY A 85 9.57 -19.19 -1.74
CA GLY A 85 9.03 -17.84 -1.58
C GLY A 85 8.41 -17.28 -2.84
N GLU A 86 8.96 -17.61 -4.00
CA GLU A 86 8.56 -17.13 -5.33
C GLU A 86 7.17 -17.67 -5.73
N MET A 87 6.97 -18.97 -5.51
CA MET A 87 5.68 -19.64 -5.71
C MET A 87 4.63 -19.13 -4.71
N ARG A 88 5.01 -18.97 -3.43
CA ARG A 88 4.13 -18.41 -2.40
C ARG A 88 3.69 -17.00 -2.76
N PHE A 89 4.62 -16.14 -3.15
CA PHE A 89 4.36 -14.75 -3.49
C PHE A 89 3.34 -14.63 -4.62
N SER A 90 3.53 -15.40 -5.70
CA SER A 90 2.62 -15.39 -6.87
C SER A 90 1.19 -15.78 -6.49
N GLY A 91 1.00 -16.88 -5.76
CA GLY A 91 -0.35 -17.30 -5.34
C GLY A 91 -0.97 -16.42 -4.25
N ASP A 92 -0.20 -16.00 -3.24
CA ASP A 92 -0.72 -15.15 -2.15
C ASP A 92 -1.08 -13.74 -2.64
N ARG A 93 -0.40 -13.23 -3.67
CA ARG A 93 -0.72 -11.95 -4.31
C ARG A 93 -2.17 -11.92 -4.79
N VAL A 94 -2.55 -12.91 -5.59
CA VAL A 94 -3.89 -13.03 -6.15
C VAL A 94 -4.93 -13.19 -5.05
N ALA A 95 -4.61 -13.95 -3.99
CA ALA A 95 -5.50 -14.11 -2.85
C ALA A 95 -5.71 -12.80 -2.05
N LYS A 96 -4.64 -12.01 -1.84
CA LYS A 96 -4.71 -10.68 -1.20
C LYS A 96 -5.47 -9.66 -2.05
N ALA A 97 -5.41 -9.80 -3.38
CA ALA A 97 -6.25 -9.03 -4.28
C ALA A 97 -7.72 -9.40 -4.10
N LEU A 98 -8.02 -10.70 -4.09
CA LEU A 98 -9.37 -11.21 -3.90
C LEU A 98 -9.98 -10.76 -2.55
N SER A 99 -9.19 -10.62 -1.49
CA SER A 99 -9.67 -10.17 -0.19
C SER A 99 -10.18 -8.72 -0.14
N ARG A 100 -9.92 -7.93 -1.19
CA ARG A 100 -10.40 -6.55 -1.33
C ARG A 100 -11.66 -6.44 -2.19
N VAL A 101 -12.11 -7.55 -2.78
CA VAL A 101 -13.33 -7.61 -3.57
C VAL A 101 -14.55 -7.54 -2.65
N LYS A 102 -15.54 -6.72 -3.02
CA LYS A 102 -16.80 -6.65 -2.28
C LYS A 102 -17.79 -7.65 -2.88
N LEU A 103 -18.46 -8.42 -2.03
CA LEU A 103 -19.53 -9.33 -2.44
C LEU A 103 -20.90 -8.75 -2.07
N TYR A 104 -21.91 -9.05 -2.87
CA TYR A 104 -23.29 -8.67 -2.60
C TYR A 104 -24.29 -9.60 -3.29
N ILE A 105 -25.55 -9.59 -2.84
CA ILE A 105 -26.64 -10.28 -3.55
C ILE A 105 -27.16 -9.38 -4.66
N ALA A 106 -27.17 -9.90 -5.88
CA ALA A 106 -27.62 -9.20 -7.07
C ALA A 106 -28.83 -9.89 -7.69
N GLU A 107 -29.68 -9.08 -8.33
CA GLU A 107 -30.72 -9.54 -9.23
C GLU A 107 -30.19 -9.62 -10.67
N VAL A 108 -30.45 -10.75 -11.31
CA VAL A 108 -30.08 -11.02 -12.69
C VAL A 108 -31.06 -10.33 -13.63
N SER A 109 -30.54 -9.47 -14.51
CA SER A 109 -31.33 -8.80 -15.54
C SER A 109 -31.91 -9.80 -16.55
N THR A 110 -33.06 -9.47 -17.13
CA THR A 110 -33.58 -10.17 -18.31
C THR A 110 -32.78 -9.89 -19.58
N ASP A 111 -31.96 -8.85 -19.57
CA ASP A 111 -31.00 -8.53 -20.62
C ASP A 111 -29.68 -9.27 -20.35
N PRO A 112 -29.23 -10.17 -21.24
CA PRO A 112 -28.00 -10.94 -21.06
C PRO A 112 -26.72 -10.10 -21.04
N ASP A 113 -26.75 -8.88 -21.59
CA ASP A 113 -25.58 -7.99 -21.67
C ASP A 113 -25.54 -6.96 -20.53
N ALA A 114 -26.57 -6.92 -19.67
CA ALA A 114 -26.64 -5.99 -18.55
C ALA A 114 -25.98 -6.57 -17.29
N ASP A 115 -25.16 -5.75 -16.63
CA ASP A 115 -24.54 -6.13 -15.36
C ASP A 115 -25.60 -6.37 -14.27
N PRO A 116 -25.44 -7.41 -13.43
CA PRO A 116 -26.33 -7.67 -12.30
C PRO A 116 -26.38 -6.48 -11.35
N LYS A 117 -27.58 -6.11 -10.90
CA LYS A 117 -27.78 -4.98 -9.96
C LYS A 117 -27.99 -5.49 -8.55
N PRO A 118 -27.58 -4.74 -7.50
CA PRO A 118 -27.91 -5.10 -6.13
C PRO A 118 -29.41 -5.39 -5.95
N ALA A 119 -29.76 -6.45 -5.25
CA ALA A 119 -31.16 -6.83 -5.04
C ALA A 119 -31.90 -5.74 -4.25
N GLU A 120 -33.12 -5.40 -4.67
CA GLU A 120 -33.96 -4.40 -4.00
C GLU A 120 -34.85 -5.01 -2.90
N VAL A 121 -34.93 -6.33 -2.82
CA VAL A 121 -35.72 -7.05 -1.82
C VAL A 121 -35.08 -6.87 -0.42
N PRO A 122 -35.77 -6.29 0.57
CA PRO A 122 -35.20 -5.98 1.89
C PRO A 122 -34.56 -7.18 2.59
N GLU A 123 -35.21 -8.35 2.54
CA GLU A 123 -34.71 -9.58 3.16
C GLU A 123 -33.37 -10.03 2.53
N LEU A 124 -33.18 -9.79 1.23
CA LEU A 124 -31.93 -10.09 0.53
C LEU A 124 -30.85 -9.04 0.81
N GLN A 125 -31.22 -7.78 1.05
CA GLN A 125 -30.28 -6.73 1.46
C GLN A 125 -29.70 -7.02 2.84
N ASP A 126 -30.56 -7.39 3.80
CA ASP A 126 -30.15 -7.75 5.15
C ASP A 126 -29.20 -8.98 5.14
N LEU A 127 -29.57 -10.02 4.39
CA LEU A 127 -28.72 -11.21 4.22
C LEU A 127 -27.38 -10.86 3.55
N SER A 128 -27.40 -9.99 2.54
CA SER A 128 -26.18 -9.54 1.86
C SER A 128 -25.25 -8.79 2.82
N GLN A 129 -25.78 -7.87 3.63
CA GLN A 129 -25.00 -7.12 4.60
C GLN A 129 -24.42 -8.05 5.67
N GLN A 130 -25.22 -8.96 6.20
CA GLN A 130 -24.80 -9.91 7.22
C GLN A 130 -23.67 -10.84 6.75
N MET A 131 -23.76 -11.37 5.52
CA MET A 131 -22.80 -12.36 5.00
C MET A 131 -21.52 -11.74 4.45
N PHE A 132 -21.55 -10.49 3.98
CA PHE A 132 -20.48 -9.93 3.15
C PHE A 132 -19.80 -8.67 3.68
N THR A 133 -20.30 -8.05 4.77
CA THR A 133 -19.66 -6.84 5.34
C THR A 133 -18.25 -7.12 5.87
N ASP A 134 -18.01 -8.25 6.52
CA ASP A 134 -16.70 -8.64 7.07
C ASP A 134 -16.21 -9.99 6.52
N CYS A 135 -16.15 -10.10 5.20
CA CYS A 135 -15.74 -11.34 4.52
C CYS A 135 -14.31 -11.30 3.95
N ALA A 136 -13.54 -10.25 4.20
CA ALA A 136 -12.19 -10.09 3.62
C ALA A 136 -11.24 -11.23 4.02
N ALA A 137 -11.22 -11.64 5.29
CA ALA A 137 -10.41 -12.76 5.76
C ALA A 137 -10.85 -14.10 5.15
N ALA A 138 -12.16 -14.30 4.98
CA ALA A 138 -12.72 -15.48 4.32
C ALA A 138 -12.32 -15.51 2.83
N LEU A 139 -12.42 -14.39 2.12
CA LEU A 139 -12.00 -14.28 0.73
C LEU A 139 -10.50 -14.52 0.56
N LEU A 140 -9.66 -13.97 1.44
CA LEU A 140 -8.21 -14.21 1.43
C LEU A 140 -7.91 -15.72 1.51
N ARG A 141 -8.51 -16.40 2.49
CA ARG A 141 -8.27 -17.83 2.72
C ARG A 141 -8.84 -18.69 1.59
N ALA A 142 -10.04 -18.39 1.08
CA ALA A 142 -10.60 -19.07 -0.09
C ALA A 142 -9.73 -18.89 -1.33
N GLY A 143 -9.21 -17.68 -1.56
CA GLY A 143 -8.30 -17.38 -2.67
C GLY A 143 -7.00 -18.20 -2.58
N GLN A 144 -6.42 -18.33 -1.39
CA GLN A 144 -5.24 -19.18 -1.17
C GLN A 144 -5.55 -20.65 -1.49
N HIS A 145 -6.67 -21.18 -1.02
CA HIS A 145 -7.05 -22.57 -1.31
C HIS A 145 -7.28 -22.82 -2.81
N LEU A 146 -7.95 -21.90 -3.51
CA LEU A 146 -8.20 -22.03 -4.95
C LEU A 146 -6.90 -21.92 -5.76
N GLN A 147 -6.00 -20.99 -5.40
CA GLN A 147 -4.73 -20.81 -6.09
C GLN A 147 -3.78 -22.00 -5.88
N PHE A 148 -3.67 -22.53 -4.66
CA PHE A 148 -2.69 -23.58 -4.35
C PHE A 148 -3.25 -25.00 -4.48
N SER A 149 -4.42 -25.29 -3.92
CA SER A 149 -5.01 -26.63 -3.94
C SER A 149 -6.14 -26.81 -4.96
N GLY A 150 -6.57 -25.74 -5.63
CA GLY A 150 -7.63 -25.79 -6.64
C GLY A 150 -9.05 -25.88 -6.08
N GLU A 151 -9.19 -26.07 -4.76
CA GLU A 151 -10.47 -26.24 -4.11
C GLU A 151 -10.47 -25.76 -2.66
N SER A 152 -11.63 -25.32 -2.20
CA SER A 152 -11.93 -24.93 -0.83
C SER A 152 -13.29 -25.51 -0.42
N VAL A 153 -13.45 -25.85 0.86
CA VAL A 153 -14.75 -26.22 1.42
C VAL A 153 -15.30 -25.04 2.20
N LEU A 154 -16.44 -24.50 1.79
CA LEU A 154 -17.10 -23.40 2.48
C LEU A 154 -18.06 -23.99 3.53
N LEU A 155 -17.80 -23.70 4.80
CA LEU A 155 -18.74 -23.92 5.89
C LEU A 155 -19.63 -22.69 6.01
N ILE A 156 -20.93 -22.87 5.90
CA ILE A 156 -21.92 -21.83 6.10
C ILE A 156 -22.67 -22.17 7.38
N SER A 157 -22.65 -21.26 8.35
CA SER A 157 -23.15 -21.49 9.71
C SER A 157 -24.19 -20.45 10.08
N GLN A 158 -25.22 -20.87 10.79
CA GLN A 158 -26.18 -19.98 11.42
C GLN A 158 -25.94 -19.92 12.94
N ASP A 159 -25.79 -18.71 13.47
CA ASP A 159 -25.64 -18.45 14.89
C ASP A 159 -26.89 -18.80 15.69
N MET A 160 -26.69 -19.24 16.93
CA MET A 160 -27.74 -19.73 17.83
C MET A 160 -28.67 -18.64 18.34
N ASP A 161 -28.10 -17.48 18.69
CA ASP A 161 -28.78 -16.45 19.47
C ASP A 161 -29.25 -15.33 18.55
N THR A 162 -28.43 -14.98 17.57
CA THR A 162 -28.67 -13.87 16.64
C THR A 162 -29.31 -14.31 15.32
N LEU A 163 -29.39 -15.63 15.06
CA LEU A 163 -29.77 -16.22 13.77
C LEU A 163 -28.90 -15.76 12.60
N ALA A 164 -27.76 -15.13 12.89
CA ALA A 164 -26.89 -14.56 11.89
C ALA A 164 -26.17 -15.62 11.07
N MET A 165 -26.17 -15.47 9.75
CA MET A 165 -25.46 -16.37 8.86
C MET A 165 -24.03 -15.87 8.63
N THR A 166 -23.07 -16.78 8.66
CA THR A 166 -21.66 -16.52 8.36
C THR A 166 -21.10 -17.63 7.47
N TRP A 167 -19.98 -17.37 6.81
CA TRP A 167 -19.28 -18.40 6.06
C TRP A 167 -17.77 -18.37 6.30
N GLN A 168 -17.16 -19.56 6.33
CA GLN A 168 -15.73 -19.74 6.54
C GLN A 168 -15.17 -20.78 5.55
N PRO A 169 -14.07 -20.47 4.84
CA PRO A 169 -13.40 -21.42 4.00
C PRO A 169 -12.46 -22.32 4.82
N HIS A 170 -12.53 -23.61 4.55
CA HIS A 170 -11.71 -24.66 5.13
C HIS A 170 -10.93 -25.41 4.05
N SER A 171 -9.74 -25.87 4.42
CA SER A 171 -8.94 -26.75 3.58
C SER A 171 -9.58 -28.14 3.54
N THR A 172 -9.35 -28.90 2.45
CA THR A 172 -9.81 -30.30 2.35
C THR A 172 -9.19 -31.21 3.41
N ARG A 173 -8.10 -30.78 4.06
CA ARG A 173 -7.48 -31.48 5.19
C ARG A 173 -8.16 -31.22 6.53
N GLU A 174 -8.81 -30.07 6.67
CA GLU A 174 -9.52 -29.69 7.90
C GLU A 174 -10.89 -30.37 7.97
N VAL A 175 -11.45 -30.77 6.82
CA VAL A 175 -12.77 -31.38 6.73
C VAL A 175 -12.64 -32.88 6.53
N SER A 176 -13.26 -33.65 7.43
CA SER A 176 -13.34 -35.11 7.31
C SER A 176 -14.77 -35.59 7.53
N GLY A 177 -15.21 -36.57 6.75
CA GLY A 177 -16.56 -37.10 6.88
C GLY A 177 -17.13 -37.69 5.61
N GLN A 178 -18.30 -38.32 5.75
CA GLN A 178 -19.09 -38.82 4.62
C GLN A 178 -20.58 -38.89 5.00
N GLY A 179 -21.45 -38.58 4.04
CA GLY A 179 -22.89 -38.72 4.20
C GLY A 179 -23.44 -37.76 5.28
N LYS A 180 -23.96 -38.30 6.38
CA LYS A 180 -24.60 -37.54 7.47
C LYS A 180 -23.67 -37.19 8.63
N SER A 181 -22.38 -37.52 8.54
CA SER A 181 -21.42 -37.29 9.63
C SER A 181 -20.18 -36.58 9.11
N TRP A 182 -19.98 -35.35 9.57
CA TRP A 182 -18.86 -34.47 9.20
C TRP A 182 -18.21 -33.86 10.44
N GLN A 183 -16.90 -33.68 10.36
CA GLN A 183 -16.06 -33.12 11.40
C GLN A 183 -15.10 -32.11 10.79
N ILE A 184 -14.79 -31.08 11.58
CA ILE A 184 -13.80 -30.04 11.27
C ILE A 184 -12.69 -30.12 12.31
N ASP A 185 -11.45 -30.10 11.83
CA ASP A 185 -10.21 -30.07 12.59
C ASP A 185 -9.37 -28.90 12.06
N ASP A 186 -9.31 -27.81 12.81
CA ASP A 186 -8.58 -26.59 12.43
C ASP A 186 -7.07 -26.67 12.75
N GLY A 187 -6.59 -27.83 13.19
CA GLY A 187 -5.21 -28.04 13.61
C GLY A 187 -4.94 -27.75 15.09
N SER A 188 -5.96 -27.33 15.86
CA SER A 188 -5.88 -27.24 17.33
C SER A 188 -5.77 -28.61 18.02
N GLY A 189 -6.08 -29.70 17.31
CA GLY A 189 -6.17 -31.05 17.84
C GLY A 189 -7.55 -31.42 18.37
N GLU A 190 -8.49 -30.47 18.42
CA GLU A 190 -9.89 -30.72 18.75
C GLU A 190 -10.72 -30.93 17.48
N ARG A 191 -11.51 -32.01 17.44
CA ARG A 191 -12.41 -32.30 16.31
C ARG A 191 -13.83 -31.91 16.64
N ARG A 192 -14.33 -30.88 15.96
CA ARG A 192 -15.71 -30.41 16.11
C ARG A 192 -16.63 -31.11 15.12
N ARG A 193 -17.76 -31.66 15.59
CA ARG A 193 -18.80 -32.20 14.72
C ARG A 193 -19.61 -31.08 14.08
N VAL A 194 -19.88 -31.17 12.79
CA VAL A 194 -20.72 -30.21 12.05
C VAL A 194 -22.20 -30.49 12.36
N ASP A 195 -22.93 -29.45 12.76
CA ASP A 195 -24.38 -29.52 13.02
C ASP A 195 -25.17 -29.29 11.73
N LEU A 196 -25.47 -30.37 11.01
CA LEU A 196 -26.18 -30.31 9.73
C LEU A 196 -27.60 -29.71 9.78
N LYS A 197 -28.13 -29.36 10.96
CA LYS A 197 -29.38 -28.60 11.09
C LYS A 197 -29.18 -27.10 10.91
N ARG A 198 -27.99 -26.59 11.20
CA ARG A 198 -27.64 -25.16 11.23
C ARG A 198 -26.45 -24.81 10.36
N GLU A 199 -25.73 -25.83 9.91
CA GLU A 199 -24.49 -25.70 9.18
C GLU A 199 -24.54 -26.51 7.89
N MET A 200 -23.89 -25.95 6.87
CA MET A 200 -23.85 -26.51 5.53
C MET A 200 -22.43 -26.49 5.00
N LEU A 201 -22.06 -27.56 4.31
CA LEU A 201 -20.77 -27.68 3.65
C LEU A 201 -20.94 -27.61 2.14
N VAL A 202 -20.21 -26.69 1.52
CA VAL A 202 -20.23 -26.47 0.07
C VAL A 202 -18.82 -26.62 -0.47
N ARG A 203 -18.60 -27.56 -1.39
CA ARG A 203 -17.34 -27.68 -2.12
C ARG A 203 -17.29 -26.61 -3.20
N CYS A 204 -16.20 -25.86 -3.27
CA CYS A 204 -15.90 -24.85 -4.28
C CYS A 204 -14.58 -25.23 -4.95
N TRP A 205 -14.56 -25.46 -6.28
CA TRP A 205 -13.32 -25.87 -6.96
C TRP A 205 -13.22 -25.40 -8.41
N LEU A 206 -11.99 -25.30 -8.89
CA LEU A 206 -11.64 -25.13 -10.31
C LEU A 206 -11.67 -26.52 -10.97
N LYS A 207 -12.48 -26.71 -12.00
CA LYS A 207 -12.64 -28.03 -12.63
C LYS A 207 -11.42 -28.38 -13.46
N ASP A 208 -10.91 -29.58 -13.23
CA ASP A 208 -9.98 -30.23 -14.14
C ASP A 208 -10.65 -30.50 -15.51
N PRO A 209 -9.98 -30.16 -16.63
CA PRO A 209 -10.54 -30.26 -17.98
C PRO A 209 -10.72 -31.71 -18.45
N GLU A 210 -9.90 -32.65 -17.96
CA GLU A 210 -10.02 -34.08 -18.30
C GLU A 210 -11.14 -34.72 -17.48
N MET A 211 -11.20 -34.39 -16.19
CA MET A 211 -12.08 -35.04 -15.22
C MET A 211 -12.69 -34.00 -14.27
N GLY A 212 -13.79 -33.35 -14.66
CA GLY A 212 -14.38 -32.22 -13.92
C GLY A 212 -14.83 -32.48 -12.47
N TYR A 213 -14.80 -33.72 -11.97
CA TYR A 213 -14.90 -34.02 -10.54
C TYR A 213 -13.67 -33.56 -9.75
N ASN A 214 -12.50 -33.56 -10.39
CA ASN A 214 -11.20 -33.26 -9.83
C ASN A 214 -11.01 -31.74 -9.77
N ALA A 215 -10.20 -31.31 -8.80
CA ALA A 215 -9.72 -29.94 -8.69
C ALA A 215 -8.41 -29.77 -9.46
N GLU A 216 -8.28 -28.64 -10.14
CA GLU A 216 -7.05 -28.20 -10.81
C GLU A 216 -6.51 -26.93 -10.16
N SER A 217 -5.20 -26.73 -10.22
CA SER A 217 -4.54 -25.48 -9.83
C SER A 217 -3.36 -25.22 -10.75
N PRO A 218 -3.07 -23.94 -11.08
CA PRO A 218 -1.88 -23.55 -11.85
C PRO A 218 -0.58 -24.04 -11.17
N VAL A 219 -0.59 -24.21 -9.85
CA VAL A 219 0.57 -24.67 -9.09
C VAL A 219 1.03 -26.06 -9.53
N GLN A 220 0.12 -26.94 -9.95
CA GLN A 220 0.48 -28.29 -10.39
C GLN A 220 1.53 -28.28 -11.51
N ALA A 221 1.42 -27.34 -12.45
CA ALA A 221 2.35 -27.21 -13.58
C ALA A 221 3.76 -26.77 -13.14
N VAL A 222 3.85 -25.96 -12.07
CA VAL A 222 5.12 -25.41 -11.58
C VAL A 222 5.72 -26.19 -10.41
N MET A 223 5.04 -27.23 -9.89
CA MET A 223 5.57 -28.10 -8.83
C MET A 223 6.96 -28.68 -9.14
N PRO A 224 7.26 -29.19 -10.35
CA PRO A 224 8.60 -29.66 -10.68
C PRO A 224 9.66 -28.56 -10.51
N SER A 225 9.37 -27.34 -10.98
CA SER A 225 10.26 -26.19 -10.83
C SER A 225 10.43 -25.76 -9.38
N ALA A 226 9.36 -25.74 -8.59
CA ALA A 226 9.43 -25.47 -7.16
C ALA A 226 10.27 -26.51 -6.40
N ARG A 227 10.17 -27.80 -6.78
CA ARG A 227 11.02 -28.87 -6.20
C ARG A 227 12.50 -28.64 -6.50
N ILE A 228 12.83 -28.28 -7.75
CA ILE A 228 14.21 -27.98 -8.15
C ILE A 228 14.71 -26.76 -7.41
N LEU A 229 13.92 -25.68 -7.34
CA LEU A 229 14.28 -24.45 -6.64
C LEU A 229 14.51 -24.67 -5.13
N ARG A 230 13.67 -25.50 -4.48
CA ARG A 230 13.90 -25.97 -3.11
C ARG A 230 15.21 -26.75 -2.98
N ALA A 231 15.49 -27.67 -3.89
CA ALA A 231 16.70 -28.48 -3.87
C ALA A 231 17.97 -27.61 -4.09
N LEU A 232 17.93 -26.68 -5.04
CA LEU A 232 18.99 -25.69 -5.28
C LEU A 232 19.23 -24.82 -4.05
N THR A 233 18.17 -24.33 -3.41
CA THR A 233 18.27 -23.53 -2.18
C THR A 233 18.94 -24.33 -1.05
N ARG A 234 18.50 -25.57 -0.80
CA ARG A 234 19.12 -26.44 0.21
C ARG A 234 20.59 -26.73 -0.09
N ARG A 235 20.94 -26.90 -1.37
CA ARG A 235 22.32 -27.12 -1.80
C ARG A 235 23.19 -25.88 -1.60
N ILE A 236 22.70 -24.69 -1.99
CA ILE A 236 23.39 -23.42 -1.77
C ILE A 236 23.63 -23.21 -0.28
N SER A 237 22.62 -23.46 0.57
CA SER A 237 22.78 -23.38 2.03
C SER A 237 23.85 -24.35 2.53
N ALA A 238 23.80 -25.63 2.14
CA ALA A 238 24.81 -26.61 2.51
C ALA A 238 26.22 -26.25 2.02
N GLU A 239 26.32 -25.61 0.85
CA GLU A 239 27.58 -25.15 0.30
C GLU A 239 28.10 -23.88 0.98
N ILE A 240 27.23 -22.94 1.35
CA ILE A 240 27.58 -21.77 2.18
C ILE A 240 28.09 -22.25 3.55
N ASP A 241 27.39 -23.19 4.18
CA ASP A 241 27.80 -23.79 5.45
C ASP A 241 29.17 -24.49 5.30
N SER A 242 29.39 -25.20 4.17
CA SER A 242 30.68 -25.81 3.84
C SER A 242 31.78 -24.79 3.52
N ARG A 243 31.46 -23.63 2.93
CA ARG A 243 32.40 -22.54 2.59
C ARG A 243 32.82 -21.75 3.81
N LEU A 244 31.89 -21.48 4.72
CA LEU A 244 32.16 -20.93 6.06
C LEU A 244 33.05 -21.89 6.87
N ALA A 245 32.88 -23.20 6.66
CA ALA A 245 33.71 -24.23 7.31
C ALA A 245 35.07 -24.48 6.64
N GLY A 246 35.30 -24.08 5.38
CA GLY A 246 36.53 -24.43 4.65
C GLY A 246 36.74 -23.67 3.34
N ASN A 247 37.30 -22.46 3.43
CA ASN A 247 37.58 -21.63 2.26
C ASN A 247 38.93 -21.99 1.61
N GLY A 248 38.94 -23.09 0.86
CA GLY A 248 40.03 -23.48 -0.03
C GLY A 248 41.28 -24.07 0.65
N LEU A 249 42.24 -24.45 -0.19
CA LEU A 249 43.56 -24.95 0.21
C LEU A 249 44.61 -23.84 -0.05
N LEU A 250 45.32 -23.40 1.00
CA LEU A 250 46.40 -22.42 0.91
C LEU A 250 47.75 -23.13 1.13
N VAL A 251 48.58 -23.19 0.09
CA VAL A 251 49.88 -23.88 0.11
C VAL A 251 51.00 -22.85 0.29
N LEU A 252 51.82 -22.98 1.35
CA LEU A 252 52.93 -22.04 1.67
C LEU A 252 54.27 -22.77 1.91
N PRO A 253 55.43 -22.12 1.67
CA PRO A 253 56.75 -22.74 1.80
C PRO A 253 57.45 -22.52 3.15
N ASP A 254 58.35 -23.46 3.52
CA ASP A 254 58.85 -23.72 4.88
C ASP A 254 59.96 -22.82 5.50
N SER A 255 60.40 -21.69 4.91
CA SER A 255 61.51 -20.89 5.52
C SER A 255 61.14 -19.55 6.15
N VAL A 256 59.93 -19.38 6.66
CA VAL A 256 59.58 -18.14 7.38
C VAL A 256 59.95 -18.29 8.87
N GLN A 257 61.11 -17.77 9.24
CA GLN A 257 61.45 -17.49 10.64
C GLN A 257 60.93 -16.10 11.02
N LEU A 258 60.07 -16.04 12.04
CA LEU A 258 59.59 -14.79 12.63
C LEU A 258 60.74 -14.11 13.41
N ALA A 259 60.92 -12.80 13.20
CA ALA A 259 61.91 -12.01 13.91
C ALA A 259 61.65 -12.02 15.45
N PRO A 260 62.67 -12.28 16.29
CA PRO A 260 62.48 -12.50 17.71
C PRO A 260 62.33 -11.16 18.46
N GLY A 261 61.15 -10.94 19.05
CA GLY A 261 60.89 -9.85 19.99
C GLY A 261 60.52 -10.39 21.37
N GLN A 262 61.47 -10.31 22.30
CA GLN A 262 61.39 -10.59 23.74
C GLN A 262 61.12 -12.04 24.18
N MET A 263 62.20 -12.68 24.62
CA MET A 263 62.27 -14.04 25.15
C MET A 263 61.47 -14.23 26.44
N GLY A 264 60.62 -15.26 26.46
CA GLY A 264 60.36 -16.09 27.62
C GLY A 264 60.94 -17.48 27.35
N GLN A 265 61.82 -17.97 28.23
CA GLN A 265 62.41 -19.30 28.13
C GLN A 265 61.33 -20.36 28.30
N ASP A 266 60.94 -20.99 27.20
CA ASP A 266 60.47 -22.37 27.11
C ASP A 266 60.10 -22.62 25.63
N GLY A 267 60.54 -23.74 25.05
CA GLY A 267 60.24 -24.15 23.68
C GLY A 267 58.77 -24.51 23.41
N LYS A 268 57.82 -23.78 24.01
CA LYS A 268 56.37 -23.99 23.93
C LYS A 268 55.63 -23.03 22.98
N ALA A 269 56.28 -21.99 22.47
CA ALA A 269 55.62 -20.96 21.67
C ALA A 269 54.94 -21.49 20.39
N THR A 270 55.56 -22.46 19.70
CA THR A 270 54.97 -23.07 18.48
C THR A 270 53.75 -23.93 18.79
N HIS A 271 53.75 -24.61 19.95
CA HIS A 271 52.63 -25.44 20.39
C HIS A 271 51.46 -24.61 20.91
N ASP A 272 51.72 -23.45 21.51
CA ASP A 272 50.67 -22.57 22.03
C ASP A 272 49.93 -21.80 20.91
N PHE A 273 50.63 -21.41 19.83
CA PHE A 273 49.97 -20.88 18.62
C PHE A 273 49.10 -21.95 17.94
N MET A 274 49.61 -23.16 17.76
CA MET A 274 48.85 -24.28 17.16
C MET A 274 47.64 -24.68 18.01
N ARG A 275 47.74 -24.63 19.35
CA ARG A 275 46.61 -24.88 20.25
C ARG A 275 45.57 -23.75 20.21
N ALA A 276 46.01 -22.49 20.16
CA ALA A 276 45.12 -21.33 20.00
C ALA A 276 44.36 -21.36 18.66
N LEU A 277 45.05 -21.78 17.59
CA LEU A 277 44.45 -22.01 16.27
C LEU A 277 43.48 -23.20 16.29
N MET A 278 43.82 -24.32 16.95
CA MET A 278 42.89 -25.45 17.13
C MET A 278 41.64 -25.09 17.94
N GLN A 279 41.80 -24.29 18.98
CA GLN A 279 40.67 -23.80 19.77
C GLN A 279 39.78 -22.86 18.95
N SER A 280 40.36 -21.98 18.12
CA SER A 280 39.59 -21.13 17.20
C SER A 280 38.98 -21.92 16.03
N MET A 281 39.49 -23.11 15.70
CA MET A 281 38.91 -24.04 14.70
C MET A 281 37.69 -24.82 15.22
N ILE A 282 37.60 -25.12 16.51
CA ILE A 282 36.46 -25.87 17.11
C ILE A 282 35.29 -24.93 17.45
N THR A 283 35.59 -23.68 17.80
CA THR A 283 34.60 -22.69 18.28
C THR A 283 33.44 -22.41 17.28
N PRO A 284 33.68 -22.32 15.95
CA PRO A 284 32.61 -22.08 14.97
C PRO A 284 31.63 -23.24 14.80
N ILE A 285 32.06 -24.49 15.07
CA ILE A 285 31.21 -25.69 14.97
C ILE A 285 30.20 -25.73 16.13
N GLN A 286 30.51 -25.09 17.27
CA GLN A 286 29.65 -25.09 18.45
C GLN A 286 28.75 -23.84 18.56
N GLN A 287 29.09 -22.72 17.90
CA GLN A 287 28.32 -21.46 17.92
C GLN A 287 28.33 -20.78 16.54
N PRO A 288 27.32 -21.03 15.69
CA PRO A 288 27.26 -20.52 14.31
C PRO A 288 27.13 -19.00 14.16
N ASP A 289 26.69 -18.29 15.21
CA ASP A 289 26.34 -16.86 15.14
C ASP A 289 27.51 -15.91 15.50
N SER A 290 28.71 -16.43 15.71
CA SER A 290 29.90 -15.62 16.04
C SER A 290 30.72 -15.29 14.79
N ALA A 291 30.92 -13.99 14.53
CA ALA A 291 31.56 -13.42 13.32
C ALA A 291 33.09 -13.67 13.18
N ALA A 292 33.56 -14.89 13.48
CA ALA A 292 34.96 -15.29 13.36
C ALA A 292 35.08 -16.69 12.76
N ALA A 293 34.82 -16.84 11.45
CA ALA A 293 34.96 -18.13 10.78
C ALA A 293 35.38 -18.00 9.31
N VAL A 294 36.68 -17.88 9.05
CA VAL A 294 37.33 -18.36 7.81
C VAL A 294 38.78 -18.72 8.15
N VAL A 295 39.14 -20.01 8.17
CA VAL A 295 40.56 -20.42 8.25
C VAL A 295 40.81 -21.60 7.31
N PRO A 296 41.76 -21.52 6.34
CA PRO A 296 42.14 -22.64 5.49
C PRO A 296 43.02 -23.65 6.24
N LEU A 297 42.95 -24.92 5.85
CA LEU A 297 43.77 -26.02 6.41
C LEU A 297 45.21 -25.94 5.87
N VAL A 298 46.21 -26.04 6.77
CA VAL A 298 47.64 -25.78 6.45
C VAL A 298 48.46 -27.09 6.45
N ILE A 299 49.26 -27.32 5.38
CA ILE A 299 50.22 -28.43 5.24
C ILE A 299 51.56 -27.88 4.66
N GLN A 300 52.72 -28.43 5.09
CA GLN A 300 54.09 -27.89 4.85
C GLN A 300 54.89 -28.61 3.75
N VAL A 301 55.61 -27.86 2.88
CA VAL A 301 56.54 -28.39 1.83
C VAL A 301 57.63 -27.35 1.38
N PRO A 302 58.78 -27.75 0.77
CA PRO A 302 59.99 -26.90 0.52
C PRO A 302 59.97 -25.92 -0.68
N ILE A 303 61.07 -25.15 -0.84
CA ILE A 303 61.08 -23.73 -1.27
C ILE A 303 61.38 -23.38 -2.74
N GLU A 304 61.74 -24.32 -3.60
CA GLU A 304 62.11 -24.01 -5.00
C GLU A 304 60.89 -23.74 -5.93
N ALA A 305 59.68 -23.62 -5.38
CA ALA A 305 58.43 -23.53 -6.13
C ALA A 305 57.54 -22.34 -5.70
N VAL A 306 58.11 -21.22 -5.22
CA VAL A 306 57.34 -20.03 -4.79
C VAL A 306 56.44 -19.48 -5.92
N ASP A 307 56.86 -19.57 -7.19
CA ASP A 307 56.03 -19.18 -8.35
C ASP A 307 54.83 -20.14 -8.60
N LYS A 308 54.67 -21.20 -7.80
CA LYS A 308 53.58 -22.19 -7.87
C LYS A 308 52.63 -22.14 -6.67
N ILE A 309 52.74 -21.13 -5.80
CA ILE A 309 51.77 -20.92 -4.71
C ILE A 309 50.38 -20.64 -5.32
N GLN A 310 49.49 -21.64 -5.25
CA GLN A 310 48.11 -21.53 -5.72
C GLN A 310 47.16 -21.64 -4.53
N HIS A 311 46.35 -20.61 -4.34
CA HIS A 311 45.13 -20.73 -3.55
C HIS A 311 44.11 -21.48 -4.42
N ILE A 312 44.00 -22.79 -4.23
CA ILE A 312 43.01 -23.59 -4.94
C ILE A 312 41.69 -23.42 -4.18
N ARG A 313 40.81 -22.59 -4.77
CA ARG A 313 39.43 -22.47 -4.32
C ARG A 313 38.66 -23.68 -4.83
N PHE A 314 37.88 -24.33 -3.97
CA PHE A 314 36.96 -25.38 -4.39
C PHE A 314 35.69 -24.82 -5.07
N SER A 315 35.51 -23.49 -5.09
CA SER A 315 34.43 -22.85 -5.83
C SER A 315 34.59 -23.13 -7.33
N SER A 316 33.64 -23.85 -7.91
CA SER A 316 33.65 -24.27 -9.31
C SER A 316 32.78 -23.36 -10.20
N ASP A 317 32.93 -23.48 -11.52
CA ASP A 317 32.03 -22.92 -12.56
C ASP A 317 30.54 -23.27 -12.35
N PHE A 318 30.24 -24.19 -11.43
CA PHE A 318 28.89 -24.56 -11.03
C PHE A 318 28.16 -23.42 -10.29
N ASP A 319 28.87 -22.48 -9.65
CA ASP A 319 28.24 -21.32 -8.98
C ASP A 319 27.49 -20.43 -9.97
N GLN A 320 28.17 -20.15 -11.09
CA GLN A 320 27.63 -19.33 -12.17
C GLN A 320 26.43 -20.04 -12.82
N ARG A 321 26.55 -21.36 -13.06
CA ARG A 321 25.45 -22.19 -13.57
C ARG A 321 24.31 -22.38 -12.56
N THR A 322 24.56 -22.35 -11.26
CA THR A 322 23.53 -22.49 -10.22
C THR A 322 22.64 -21.27 -10.17
N LYS A 323 23.22 -20.07 -10.32
CA LYS A 323 22.46 -18.83 -10.49
C LYS A 323 21.59 -18.90 -11.75
N GLU A 324 22.17 -19.30 -12.88
CA GLU A 324 21.44 -19.45 -14.15
C GLU A 324 20.28 -20.46 -14.05
N LEU A 325 20.50 -21.62 -13.43
CA LEU A 325 19.46 -22.62 -13.19
C LEU A 325 18.37 -22.09 -12.24
N ARG A 326 18.75 -21.34 -11.20
CA ARG A 326 17.79 -20.73 -10.27
C ARG A 326 16.92 -19.70 -11.00
N ASP A 327 17.52 -18.84 -11.82
CA ASP A 327 16.82 -17.84 -12.62
C ASP A 327 15.89 -18.50 -13.65
N GLU A 328 16.31 -19.62 -14.25
CA GLU A 328 15.48 -20.43 -15.14
C GLU A 328 14.25 -21.00 -14.41
N GLU A 329 14.43 -21.58 -13.22
CA GLU A 329 13.30 -22.14 -12.46
C GLU A 329 12.35 -21.06 -11.94
N ILE A 330 12.86 -19.90 -11.52
CA ILE A 330 12.01 -18.75 -11.14
C ILE A 330 11.21 -18.29 -12.36
N ARG A 331 11.82 -18.25 -13.55
CA ARG A 331 11.13 -17.95 -14.82
C ARG A 331 10.04 -18.96 -15.16
N ARG A 332 10.30 -20.25 -14.98
CA ARG A 332 9.30 -21.30 -15.21
C ARG A 332 8.13 -21.19 -14.23
N ILE A 333 8.40 -20.87 -12.97
CA ILE A 333 7.34 -20.60 -11.97
C ILE A 333 6.54 -19.36 -12.39
N ALA A 334 7.20 -18.28 -12.78
CA ALA A 334 6.53 -17.05 -13.20
C ALA A 334 5.62 -17.25 -14.40
N LEU A 335 6.06 -18.01 -15.40
CA LEU A 335 5.30 -18.30 -16.62
C LEU A 335 4.16 -19.30 -16.40
N GLY A 336 4.27 -20.17 -15.40
CA GLY A 336 3.28 -21.22 -15.14
C GLY A 336 2.22 -20.86 -14.10
N MET A 337 2.37 -19.74 -13.39
CA MET A 337 1.38 -19.21 -12.46
C MET A 337 0.43 -18.24 -13.18
N ASP A 338 -0.80 -18.08 -12.68
CA ASP A 338 -1.80 -17.14 -13.23
C ASP A 338 -1.50 -15.67 -12.89
N SER A 339 -0.25 -15.32 -12.59
CA SER A 339 0.20 -13.94 -12.38
C SER A 339 1.04 -13.51 -13.58
N ALA A 340 0.98 -12.24 -13.96
CA ALA A 340 1.86 -11.70 -14.99
C ALA A 340 3.32 -12.06 -14.65
N PRO A 341 4.06 -12.80 -15.51
CA PRO A 341 5.41 -13.27 -15.21
C PRO A 341 6.36 -12.14 -14.83
N GLU A 342 6.11 -10.96 -15.36
CA GLU A 342 6.77 -9.71 -15.06
C GLU A 342 6.74 -9.40 -13.56
N VAL A 343 5.64 -9.68 -12.89
CA VAL A 343 5.45 -9.45 -11.44
C VAL A 343 6.43 -10.26 -10.61
N LEU A 344 6.76 -11.48 -11.03
CA LEU A 344 7.67 -12.37 -10.33
C LEU A 344 9.12 -12.20 -10.80
N LEU A 345 9.33 -11.92 -12.09
CA LEU A 345 10.66 -11.89 -12.72
C LEU A 345 11.34 -10.52 -12.71
N GLY A 346 10.61 -9.45 -12.41
CA GLY A 346 11.17 -8.11 -12.59
C GLY A 346 11.32 -7.69 -14.05
N MET A 347 10.98 -8.56 -15.02
CA MET A 347 11.32 -8.41 -16.45
C MET A 347 10.26 -7.73 -17.32
N GLY A 348 9.17 -7.27 -16.73
CA GLY A 348 8.23 -6.42 -17.43
C GLY A 348 8.73 -4.99 -17.53
N SER A 349 8.44 -4.38 -18.67
CA SER A 349 8.27 -2.92 -18.79
C SER A 349 7.22 -2.36 -17.80
N GLY A 350 6.56 -3.22 -17.01
CA GLY A 350 5.67 -2.94 -15.88
C GLY A 350 5.81 -3.94 -14.71
N ALA A 351 6.99 -4.51 -14.46
CA ALA A 351 7.22 -5.39 -13.32
C ALA A 351 7.31 -4.66 -11.97
N ASN A 352 6.78 -5.31 -10.93
CA ASN A 352 6.49 -4.81 -9.58
C ASN A 352 7.71 -4.67 -8.65
N HIS A 353 8.76 -3.96 -9.09
CA HIS A 353 9.81 -3.41 -8.22
C HIS A 353 9.79 -1.89 -8.38
N TRP A 354 9.03 -1.18 -7.55
CA TRP A 354 8.99 0.28 -7.68
C TRP A 354 9.55 0.87 -6.41
N CYS A 355 10.71 1.48 -6.45
CA CYS A 355 11.36 1.93 -5.23
C CYS A 355 12.33 3.07 -5.51
N VAL A 356 12.75 3.66 -4.41
CA VAL A 356 13.87 4.61 -4.34
C VAL A 356 15.08 3.91 -3.76
N ASP A 357 16.27 4.49 -3.94
CA ASP A 357 17.50 3.99 -3.34
C ASP A 357 17.54 4.20 -1.82
N GLU A 358 18.44 3.47 -1.14
CA GLU A 358 18.66 3.54 0.31
C GLU A 358 19.03 4.94 0.84
N ARG A 359 19.50 5.85 -0.04
CA ARG A 359 19.88 7.22 0.35
C ARG A 359 18.67 8.13 0.51
N THR A 360 17.56 7.80 -0.13
CA THR A 360 16.32 8.57 -0.05
C THR A 360 15.69 8.44 1.34
N GLU A 361 15.18 9.55 1.87
CA GLU A 361 14.58 9.69 3.20
C GLU A 361 13.10 10.07 3.06
N ILE A 362 12.28 9.70 4.05
CA ILE A 362 10.88 10.11 4.19
C ILE A 362 10.70 11.07 5.36
N LEU A 363 9.83 12.07 5.21
CA LEU A 363 9.45 12.94 6.32
C LEU A 363 8.31 12.32 7.12
N THR A 364 8.56 12.05 8.40
CA THR A 364 7.55 11.63 9.38
C THR A 364 7.36 12.70 10.46
N ARG A 365 6.36 12.53 11.33
CA ARG A 365 6.15 13.39 12.51
C ARG A 365 7.32 13.38 13.50
N ASP A 366 8.17 12.36 13.47
CA ASP A 366 9.36 12.29 14.32
C ASP A 366 10.62 12.87 13.66
N GLY A 367 10.58 13.17 12.36
CA GLY A 367 11.74 13.67 11.63
C GLY A 367 11.92 13.01 10.27
N TRP A 368 13.08 13.24 9.67
CA TRP A 368 13.48 12.49 8.49
C TRP A 368 13.93 11.09 8.91
N LYS A 369 13.30 10.06 8.33
CA LYS A 369 13.65 8.65 8.56
C LYS A 369 14.21 8.03 7.28
N ARG A 370 15.18 7.12 7.44
CA ARG A 370 15.66 6.25 6.36
C ARG A 370 14.87 4.95 6.34
N GLN A 371 15.10 4.13 5.32
CA GLN A 371 14.44 2.84 5.18
C GLN A 371 14.51 1.99 6.46
N HIS A 372 15.62 1.96 7.18
CA HIS A 372 15.80 1.07 8.33
C HIS A 372 15.12 1.58 9.60
N ASP A 373 14.86 2.89 9.68
CA ASP A 373 14.23 3.53 10.83
C ASP A 373 12.70 3.61 10.71
N LEU A 374 12.16 3.36 9.51
CA LEU A 374 10.74 3.50 9.23
C LEU A 374 9.95 2.26 9.63
N ALA A 375 8.93 2.44 10.48
CA ALA A 375 8.02 1.38 10.92
C ALA A 375 6.61 1.55 10.34
N VAL A 376 5.88 0.44 10.22
CA VAL A 376 4.44 0.47 9.94
C VAL A 376 3.73 1.15 11.11
N GLY A 377 2.84 2.09 10.81
CA GLY A 377 2.16 2.95 11.78
C GLY A 377 2.81 4.32 11.98
N ASP A 378 4.05 4.53 11.51
CA ASP A 378 4.65 5.87 11.51
C ASP A 378 3.81 6.84 10.70
N VAL A 379 3.64 8.08 11.17
CA VAL A 379 2.85 9.10 10.47
C VAL A 379 3.76 9.90 9.54
N ALA A 380 3.57 9.76 8.24
CA ALA A 380 4.36 10.40 7.19
C ALA A 380 3.62 11.51 6.45
N LEU A 381 4.35 12.49 5.94
CA LEU A 381 3.77 13.53 5.10
C LEU A 381 3.53 12.96 3.69
N THR A 382 2.32 13.15 3.18
CA THR A 382 1.87 12.65 1.88
C THR A 382 1.27 13.77 1.04
N LEU A 383 0.99 13.51 -0.23
CA LEU A 383 0.28 14.40 -1.15
C LEU A 383 -1.04 13.74 -1.55
N ASN A 384 -2.15 14.35 -1.17
CA ASN A 384 -3.42 14.04 -1.81
C ASN A 384 -3.35 14.60 -3.24
N HIS A 385 -3.15 13.72 -4.22
CA HIS A 385 -2.94 14.14 -5.60
C HIS A 385 -4.21 14.69 -6.24
N ASP A 386 -5.39 14.37 -5.73
CA ASP A 386 -6.65 14.89 -6.27
C ASP A 386 -6.85 16.35 -5.86
N THR A 387 -6.62 16.68 -4.58
CA THR A 387 -6.73 18.06 -4.07
C THR A 387 -5.48 18.89 -4.34
N GLY A 388 -4.32 18.24 -4.47
CA GLY A 388 -3.03 18.89 -4.57
C GLY A 388 -2.48 19.45 -3.27
N MET A 389 -3.04 19.04 -2.12
CA MET A 389 -2.59 19.43 -0.79
C MET A 389 -1.84 18.28 -0.11
N SER A 390 -0.94 18.63 0.79
CA SER A 390 -0.23 17.67 1.62
C SER A 390 -0.94 17.41 2.94
N GLU A 391 -0.83 16.18 3.43
CA GLU A 391 -1.49 15.74 4.66
C GLU A 391 -0.73 14.58 5.31
N TRP A 392 -0.86 14.47 6.63
CA TRP A 392 -0.23 13.47 7.47
C TRP A 392 -1.04 12.18 7.47
N GLN A 393 -0.43 11.07 7.06
CA GLN A 393 -1.08 9.76 7.02
C GLN A 393 -0.19 8.67 7.61
N PRO A 394 -0.78 7.61 8.21
CA PRO A 394 -0.02 6.47 8.68
C PRO A 394 0.61 5.69 7.51
N VAL A 395 1.82 5.21 7.73
CA VAL A 395 2.48 4.22 6.86
C VAL A 395 1.82 2.87 7.09
N LEU A 396 1.19 2.33 6.06
CA LEU A 396 0.42 1.08 6.09
C LEU A 396 1.30 -0.16 5.89
N ASP A 397 2.38 -0.02 5.15
CA ASP A 397 3.34 -1.10 4.85
C ASP A 397 4.68 -0.50 4.39
N VAL A 398 5.77 -1.25 4.46
CA VAL A 398 7.09 -0.83 3.96
C VAL A 398 7.79 -1.98 3.24
N TYR A 399 7.96 -1.82 1.93
CA TYR A 399 8.70 -2.77 1.09
C TYR A 399 10.20 -2.45 1.11
N ARG A 400 11.03 -3.50 1.19
CA ARG A 400 12.48 -3.45 1.11
C ARG A 400 12.97 -4.68 0.34
N ALA A 401 13.90 -4.49 -0.58
CA ALA A 401 14.55 -5.58 -1.29
C ALA A 401 16.01 -5.23 -1.63
N ASP A 402 16.88 -6.22 -1.55
CA ASP A 402 18.25 -6.13 -2.08
C ASP A 402 18.20 -6.40 -3.59
N VAL A 403 18.78 -5.49 -4.37
CA VAL A 403 18.90 -5.62 -5.82
C VAL A 403 20.36 -5.58 -6.23
N THR A 404 20.68 -6.25 -7.34
CA THR A 404 22.02 -6.26 -7.95
C THR A 404 21.88 -5.87 -9.41
N ASP A 405 22.65 -4.88 -9.84
CA ASP A 405 22.70 -4.39 -11.22
C ASP A 405 21.34 -3.88 -11.77
N GLU A 406 20.52 -3.30 -10.89
CA GLU A 406 19.16 -2.82 -11.21
C GLU A 406 19.21 -1.51 -12.02
N PRO A 407 18.58 -1.44 -13.21
CA PRO A 407 18.50 -0.19 -13.96
C PRO A 407 17.56 0.80 -13.26
N MET A 408 18.11 1.91 -12.81
CA MET A 408 17.39 2.98 -12.14
C MET A 408 17.54 4.30 -12.89
N ARG A 409 16.43 5.01 -13.07
CA ARG A 409 16.43 6.38 -13.59
C ARG A 409 17.02 7.32 -12.56
N PHE A 410 18.11 7.97 -12.94
CA PHE A 410 18.72 9.05 -12.19
C PHE A 410 18.27 10.41 -12.73
N ILE A 411 17.79 11.28 -11.84
CA ILE A 411 17.44 12.66 -12.19
C ILE A 411 18.20 13.57 -11.25
N GLN A 412 19.09 14.39 -11.81
CA GLN A 412 19.84 15.39 -11.08
C GLN A 412 19.68 16.76 -11.72
N THR A 413 19.27 17.73 -10.91
CA THR A 413 19.20 19.14 -11.27
C THR A 413 19.66 19.99 -10.09
N GLN A 414 19.74 21.30 -10.29
CA GLN A 414 19.99 22.25 -9.20
C GLN A 414 18.91 22.23 -8.10
N ARG A 415 17.73 21.63 -8.35
CA ARG A 415 16.56 21.70 -7.45
C ARG A 415 15.86 20.37 -7.21
N HIS A 416 16.37 19.27 -7.76
CA HIS A 416 15.77 17.94 -7.63
C HIS A 416 16.81 16.85 -7.85
N ASN A 417 16.77 15.85 -6.98
CA ASN A 417 17.65 14.72 -6.99
C ASN A 417 16.82 13.49 -6.65
N SER A 418 16.77 12.50 -7.55
CA SER A 418 16.08 11.24 -7.30
C SER A 418 16.78 10.11 -8.05
N LEU A 419 16.85 8.95 -7.43
CA LEU A 419 17.26 7.71 -8.06
C LEU A 419 16.14 6.69 -7.83
N THR A 420 15.50 6.26 -8.91
CA THR A 420 14.29 5.45 -8.84
C THR A 420 14.31 4.36 -9.89
N THR A 421 13.79 3.18 -9.58
CA THR A 421 13.56 2.11 -10.57
C THR A 421 12.76 2.62 -11.78
N MET A 422 12.90 1.99 -12.95
CA MET A 422 12.26 2.48 -14.19
C MET A 422 10.72 2.53 -14.11
N ASN A 423 10.07 1.65 -13.36
CA ASN A 423 8.61 1.63 -13.22
C ASN A 423 8.09 2.48 -12.05
N HIS A 424 8.96 3.27 -11.40
CA HIS A 424 8.59 4.09 -10.26
C HIS A 424 7.55 5.16 -10.62
N ARG A 425 6.47 5.26 -9.83
CA ARG A 425 5.35 6.16 -10.11
C ARG A 425 5.58 7.57 -9.57
N TRP A 426 5.20 8.55 -10.37
CA TRP A 426 5.28 9.96 -10.03
C TRP A 426 3.89 10.62 -10.11
N PRO A 427 3.43 11.30 -9.05
CA PRO A 427 2.39 12.30 -9.16
C PRO A 427 2.97 13.51 -9.90
N VAL A 428 2.47 13.78 -11.10
CA VAL A 428 2.96 14.88 -11.94
C VAL A 428 1.85 15.85 -12.30
N ILE A 429 2.25 17.06 -12.62
CA ILE A 429 1.37 18.07 -13.21
C ILE A 429 1.80 18.27 -14.66
N ARG A 430 0.83 18.18 -15.56
CA ARG A 430 0.99 18.45 -16.98
C ARG A 430 0.15 19.66 -17.36
N GLN A 431 0.77 20.64 -18.00
CA GLN A 431 0.05 21.79 -18.54
C GLN A 431 -0.58 21.38 -19.89
N ARG A 432 -1.92 21.38 -19.96
CA ARG A 432 -2.69 21.14 -21.18
C ARG A 432 -3.28 22.45 -21.69
N ASN A 433 -3.44 22.57 -23.00
CA ASN A 433 -4.15 23.67 -23.61
C ASN A 433 -5.57 23.19 -23.93
N ILE A 434 -6.55 23.66 -23.17
CA ILE A 434 -7.96 23.30 -23.31
C ILE A 434 -8.72 24.60 -23.54
N ASP A 435 -9.49 24.68 -24.62
CA ASP A 435 -10.24 25.90 -25.01
C ASP A 435 -9.35 27.16 -25.14
N HIS A 436 -8.14 27.01 -25.69
CA HIS A 436 -7.13 28.07 -25.76
C HIS A 436 -6.65 28.62 -24.40
N LEU A 437 -6.96 27.93 -23.30
CA LEU A 437 -6.50 28.25 -21.96
C LEU A 437 -5.54 27.17 -21.46
N ALA A 438 -4.40 27.61 -20.92
CA ALA A 438 -3.50 26.73 -20.19
C ALA A 438 -4.13 26.28 -18.88
N ARG A 439 -4.35 24.97 -18.73
CA ARG A 439 -4.84 24.35 -17.49
C ARG A 439 -3.88 23.28 -17.02
N ASP A 440 -3.72 23.19 -15.71
CA ASP A 440 -2.96 22.13 -15.08
C ASP A 440 -3.83 20.88 -14.96
N SER A 441 -3.30 19.76 -15.45
CA SER A 441 -3.84 18.41 -15.31
C SER A 441 -2.96 17.63 -14.36
N ARG A 442 -3.57 16.93 -13.40
CA ARG A 442 -2.85 16.06 -12.45
C ARG A 442 -2.88 14.64 -12.99
N GLU A 443 -1.70 14.10 -13.23
CA GLU A 443 -1.53 12.82 -13.92
C GLU A 443 -0.55 11.94 -13.14
N TRP A 444 -0.62 10.65 -13.41
CA TRP A 444 0.37 9.69 -12.95
C TRP A 444 1.21 9.25 -14.13
N THR A 445 2.52 9.13 -13.93
CA THR A 445 3.48 8.64 -14.93
C THR A 445 4.49 7.74 -14.27
N THR A 446 5.20 6.94 -15.05
CA THR A 446 6.35 6.15 -14.58
C THR A 446 7.68 6.87 -14.77
N SER A 447 8.73 6.43 -14.10
CA SER A 447 10.10 6.88 -14.36
C SER A 447 10.54 6.57 -15.77
N ALA A 448 10.04 5.56 -16.47
CA ALA A 448 10.37 5.32 -17.88
C ALA A 448 9.75 6.38 -18.79
N GLU A 449 8.50 6.77 -18.53
CA GLU A 449 7.70 7.68 -19.37
C GLU A 449 7.82 9.16 -18.97
N LEU A 450 8.44 9.44 -17.83
CA LEU A 450 8.58 10.80 -17.31
C LEU A 450 9.39 11.66 -18.30
N ASP A 451 8.77 12.66 -18.91
CA ASP A 451 9.42 13.45 -19.96
C ASP A 451 9.11 14.95 -19.84
N VAL A 452 9.54 15.73 -20.83
CA VAL A 452 9.42 17.20 -20.95
C VAL A 452 8.06 17.78 -20.54
N PRO A 453 6.89 17.20 -20.88
CA PRO A 453 5.60 17.77 -20.51
C PRO A 453 5.26 17.61 -19.02
N HIS A 454 5.94 16.71 -18.31
CA HIS A 454 5.65 16.39 -16.91
C HIS A 454 6.42 17.31 -15.96
N SER A 455 5.74 17.74 -14.90
CA SER A 455 6.35 18.48 -13.79
C SER A 455 6.15 17.70 -12.50
N ILE A 456 7.25 17.28 -11.87
CA ILE A 456 7.28 16.67 -10.55
C ILE A 456 6.84 17.72 -9.53
N VAL A 457 5.96 17.33 -8.61
CA VAL A 457 5.53 18.19 -7.50
C VAL A 457 6.63 18.18 -6.43
N THR A 458 7.20 19.34 -6.12
CA THR A 458 8.26 19.48 -5.11
C THR A 458 7.81 20.19 -3.83
N GLY A 459 6.66 20.86 -3.87
CA GLY A 459 6.03 21.49 -2.72
C GLY A 459 4.51 21.55 -2.88
N ALA A 460 3.77 21.48 -1.78
CA ALA A 460 2.31 21.53 -1.77
C ALA A 460 1.82 22.10 -0.43
N PRO A 461 0.84 23.03 -0.42
CA PRO A 461 0.24 23.52 0.83
C PRO A 461 -0.26 22.37 1.70
N ASN A 462 -0.15 22.50 3.03
CA ASN A 462 -0.54 21.44 3.95
C ASN A 462 -1.98 21.66 4.48
N ALA A 463 -2.83 20.67 4.30
CA ALA A 463 -4.25 20.68 4.71
C ALA A 463 -4.43 20.60 6.24
N ASP A 464 -3.49 19.97 6.95
CA ASP A 464 -3.53 19.80 8.41
C ASP A 464 -3.00 21.01 9.18
N THR A 465 -2.64 22.10 8.49
CA THR A 465 -2.17 23.32 9.16
C THR A 465 -3.33 23.94 9.97
N PRO A 466 -3.13 24.27 11.25
CA PRO A 466 -4.17 24.90 12.07
C PRO A 466 -4.76 26.16 11.42
N THR A 467 -6.09 26.29 11.48
CA THR A 467 -6.81 27.49 11.02
C THR A 467 -6.97 28.54 12.11
N VAL A 468 -6.92 28.12 13.39
CA VAL A 468 -7.01 29.00 14.56
C VAL A 468 -5.64 29.14 15.20
N ALA A 469 -5.19 30.37 15.41
CA ALA A 469 -3.91 30.66 16.03
C ALA A 469 -3.90 30.28 17.52
N LYS A 470 -3.03 29.34 17.89
CA LYS A 470 -2.76 28.95 19.28
C LYS A 470 -1.84 29.96 19.99
N HIS A 471 -0.94 30.56 19.23
CA HIS A 471 0.07 31.50 19.71
C HIS A 471 -0.23 32.89 19.16
N SER A 472 0.14 33.96 19.88
CA SER A 472 0.10 35.33 19.36
C SER A 472 1.21 35.54 18.32
N ASP A 473 0.96 36.37 17.31
CA ASP A 473 1.96 36.71 16.29
C ASP A 473 3.23 37.33 16.88
N ALA A 474 3.11 38.13 17.94
CA ALA A 474 4.26 38.69 18.66
C ALA A 474 5.15 37.60 19.29
N LEU A 475 4.58 36.52 19.83
CA LEU A 475 5.35 35.38 20.33
C LEU A 475 6.09 34.67 19.19
N VAL A 476 5.40 34.43 18.06
CA VAL A 476 6.00 33.77 16.89
C VAL A 476 7.18 34.58 16.35
N GLU A 477 7.00 35.89 16.21
CA GLU A 477 8.05 36.81 15.80
C GLU A 477 9.22 36.84 16.80
N LEU A 478 8.96 36.89 18.10
CA LEU A 478 10.03 36.85 19.11
C LEU A 478 10.79 35.54 19.13
N ILE A 479 10.13 34.40 18.93
CA ILE A 479 10.80 33.10 18.80
C ILE A 479 11.72 33.10 17.59
N ALA A 480 11.25 33.61 16.44
CA ALA A 480 12.04 33.75 15.23
C ALA A 480 13.30 34.62 15.46
N TRP A 481 13.16 35.81 16.06
CA TRP A 481 14.30 36.65 16.43
C TRP A 481 15.21 36.01 17.48
N TYR A 482 14.66 35.26 18.43
CA TYR A 482 15.43 34.64 19.49
C TYR A 482 16.34 33.53 18.97
N TRP A 483 15.84 32.64 18.11
CA TRP A 483 16.66 31.52 17.65
C TRP A 483 17.77 31.98 16.70
N THR A 484 17.53 33.01 15.88
CA THR A 484 18.53 33.57 14.97
C THR A 484 19.53 34.49 15.70
N GLU A 485 19.04 35.57 16.30
CA GLU A 485 19.83 36.70 16.82
C GLU A 485 19.96 36.71 18.36
N GLY A 486 19.31 35.76 19.02
CA GLY A 486 19.30 35.67 20.48
C GLY A 486 20.50 34.95 21.07
N ASN A 487 20.74 35.20 22.36
CA ASN A 487 21.73 34.53 23.20
C ASN A 487 21.12 34.16 24.56
N LEU A 488 21.47 32.98 25.07
CA LEU A 488 21.09 32.51 26.40
C LEU A 488 22.30 32.55 27.33
N GLY A 489 22.37 33.60 28.15
CA GLY A 489 23.47 33.79 29.11
C GLY A 489 23.48 32.74 30.23
N SER A 490 24.60 32.63 30.95
CA SER A 490 24.82 31.66 32.03
C SER A 490 23.77 31.69 33.15
N LYS A 491 23.12 32.85 33.39
CA LYS A 491 22.04 33.04 34.37
C LYS A 491 20.63 32.78 33.80
N ARG A 492 20.49 32.05 32.69
CA ARG A 492 19.24 31.85 31.94
C ARG A 492 18.54 33.16 31.55
N ARG A 493 19.34 34.18 31.22
CA ARG A 493 18.81 35.47 30.74
C ARG A 493 18.91 35.49 29.23
N VAL A 494 17.78 35.70 28.59
CA VAL A 494 17.69 35.87 27.14
C VAL A 494 18.06 37.30 26.78
N THR A 495 18.88 37.43 25.75
CA THR A 495 19.16 38.72 25.10
C THR A 495 18.99 38.57 23.60
N ILE A 496 18.37 39.55 22.95
CA ILE A 496 18.28 39.64 21.49
C ILE A 496 19.01 40.92 21.08
N ALA A 497 19.93 40.83 20.12
CA ALA A 497 20.71 41.98 19.66
C ALA A 497 20.44 42.24 18.17
N GLN A 498 20.38 43.51 17.77
CA GLN A 498 20.26 43.90 16.37
C GLN A 498 20.90 45.27 16.14
N SER A 499 21.45 45.48 14.94
CA SER A 499 22.06 46.76 14.55
C SER A 499 20.98 47.83 14.29
N HIS A 500 20.91 48.86 15.13
CA HIS A 500 20.05 50.03 14.86
C HIS A 500 20.66 50.96 13.80
N THR A 501 21.98 50.90 13.58
CA THR A 501 22.64 51.71 12.55
C THR A 501 22.35 51.22 11.12
N VAL A 502 22.21 49.91 10.93
CA VAL A 502 21.95 49.29 9.62
C VAL A 502 20.49 48.86 9.46
N ASN A 503 19.87 48.37 10.53
CA ASN A 503 18.57 47.71 10.48
C ASN A 503 17.57 48.30 11.49
N GLN A 504 17.41 49.63 11.52
CA GLN A 504 16.50 50.33 12.44
C GLN A 504 15.08 49.71 12.47
N HIS A 505 14.51 49.42 11.30
CA HIS A 505 13.20 48.77 11.19
C HIS A 505 13.09 47.44 11.96
N ARG A 506 14.16 46.63 11.99
CA ARG A 506 14.15 45.35 12.73
C ARG A 506 14.18 45.56 14.24
N VAL A 507 14.89 46.59 14.69
CA VAL A 507 14.89 46.99 16.10
C VAL A 507 13.48 47.44 16.50
N ASP A 508 12.80 48.19 15.65
CA ASP A 508 11.43 48.64 15.89
C ASP A 508 10.44 47.46 15.94
N ARG A 509 10.61 46.48 15.05
CA ARG A 509 9.86 45.21 15.07
C ARG A 509 10.05 44.41 16.36
N ILE A 510 11.29 44.18 16.78
CA ILE A 510 11.59 43.48 18.06
C ILE A 510 10.98 44.25 19.23
N ARG A 511 11.08 45.58 19.24
CA ARG A 511 10.51 46.44 20.28
C ARG A 511 8.98 46.31 20.33
N ALA A 512 8.32 46.36 19.18
CA ALA A 512 6.87 46.20 19.08
C ALA A 512 6.43 44.83 19.61
N ALA A 513 7.07 43.75 19.18
CA ALA A 513 6.73 42.40 19.62
C ALA A 513 6.97 42.18 21.13
N LEU A 514 8.06 42.73 21.70
CA LEU A 514 8.30 42.71 23.15
C LEU A 514 7.26 43.54 23.92
N THR A 515 6.84 44.66 23.34
CA THR A 515 5.85 45.57 23.96
C THR A 515 4.47 44.93 23.98
N ASP A 516 4.08 44.26 22.89
CA ASP A 516 2.82 43.52 22.81
C ASP A 516 2.77 42.36 23.82
N MET A 517 3.87 41.59 23.92
CA MET A 517 3.94 40.43 24.82
C MET A 517 4.05 40.78 26.31
N PHE A 518 4.82 41.82 26.66
CA PHE A 518 5.25 42.07 28.04
C PHE A 518 4.98 43.49 28.53
N GLY A 519 4.35 44.33 27.71
CA GLY A 519 4.19 45.76 27.99
C GLY A 519 5.47 46.57 27.73
N PRO A 520 5.45 47.88 28.05
CA PRO A 520 6.56 48.79 27.74
C PRO A 520 7.86 48.40 28.46
N GLY A 521 8.99 48.70 27.81
CA GLY A 521 10.32 48.46 28.35
C GLY A 521 10.57 49.20 29.66
N ARG A 522 11.41 48.61 30.53
CA ARG A 522 11.75 49.17 31.84
C ARG A 522 13.21 49.61 31.93
N ASP A 523 13.47 50.64 32.72
CA ASP A 523 14.84 51.09 33.03
C ASP A 523 15.62 50.08 33.87
N THR A 524 14.93 49.24 34.65
CA THR A 524 15.55 48.20 35.47
C THR A 524 14.75 46.92 35.45
N LEU A 525 15.48 45.80 35.44
CA LEU A 525 14.93 44.45 35.54
C LEU A 525 15.04 43.89 36.96
N ARG A 526 15.56 44.67 37.91
CA ARG A 526 15.60 44.28 39.32
C ARG A 526 14.19 44.39 39.92
N HIS A 527 13.80 43.39 40.71
CA HIS A 527 12.49 43.33 41.39
C HIS A 527 11.26 43.33 40.46
N ALA A 528 11.43 43.02 39.18
CA ALA A 528 10.30 42.77 38.29
C ALA A 528 9.66 41.42 38.67
N GLY A 529 8.55 41.45 39.42
CA GLY A 529 7.76 40.27 39.81
C GLY A 529 6.96 39.65 38.65
N ALA A 530 7.01 40.24 37.46
CA ALA A 530 6.32 39.83 36.23
C ALA A 530 7.31 39.78 35.04
N PRO A 531 6.97 39.16 33.90
CA PRO A 531 7.74 39.24 32.66
C PRO A 531 8.07 40.69 32.29
N ALA A 532 9.34 40.98 32.01
CA ALA A 532 9.80 42.33 31.70
C ALA A 532 11.08 42.32 30.86
N TRP A 533 11.27 43.38 30.09
CA TRP A 533 12.43 43.58 29.24
C TRP A 533 12.97 45.02 29.34
N ARG A 534 14.22 45.18 28.93
CA ARG A 534 14.93 46.47 28.90
C ARG A 534 15.74 46.59 27.62
N GLU A 535 15.73 47.77 27.02
CA GLU A 535 16.60 48.13 25.90
C GLU A 535 17.91 48.75 26.41
N VAL A 536 19.04 48.38 25.80
CA VAL A 536 20.35 48.99 26.07
C VAL A 536 21.11 49.10 24.75
N VAL A 537 21.66 50.28 24.47
CA VAL A 537 22.62 50.47 23.38
C VAL A 537 24.01 50.03 23.88
N GLN A 538 24.65 49.12 23.15
CA GLN A 538 25.99 48.62 23.46
C GLN A 538 26.96 48.99 22.33
N ALA A 539 28.17 49.42 22.70
CA ALA A 539 29.26 49.58 21.75
C ALA A 539 29.65 48.20 21.17
N ASN A 540 29.94 48.18 19.88
CA ASN A 540 30.43 46.99 19.19
C ASN A 540 31.91 47.21 18.89
N ASP A 541 32.80 46.49 19.57
CA ASP A 541 34.25 46.68 19.45
C ASP A 541 34.84 45.98 18.21
N ASN A 542 34.01 45.37 17.35
CA ASN A 542 34.45 44.76 16.10
C ASN A 542 34.68 45.81 15.01
N SER A 543 35.76 45.65 14.24
CA SER A 543 36.31 46.58 13.25
C SER A 543 35.39 46.96 12.07
N HIS A 544 34.16 46.43 12.00
CA HIS A 544 33.21 46.65 10.90
C HIS A 544 31.77 46.95 11.36
N GLY A 545 31.50 47.09 12.67
CA GLY A 545 30.14 47.22 13.20
C GLY A 545 29.92 48.49 14.03
N GLY A 546 28.86 49.25 13.72
CA GLY A 546 28.36 50.31 14.60
C GLY A 546 27.72 49.78 15.88
N PRO A 547 27.34 50.66 16.83
CA PRO A 547 26.66 50.26 18.07
C PRO A 547 25.39 49.44 17.77
N VAL A 548 25.06 48.52 18.67
CA VAL A 548 23.91 47.60 18.54
C VAL A 548 22.90 47.84 19.66
N THR A 549 21.63 47.64 19.35
CA THR A 549 20.56 47.63 20.36
C THR A 549 20.42 46.23 20.90
N VAL A 550 20.50 46.10 22.23
CA VAL A 550 20.38 44.82 22.94
C VAL A 550 19.16 44.85 23.85
N PHE A 551 18.20 43.98 23.54
CA PHE A 551 17.02 43.74 24.34
C PHE A 551 17.33 42.66 25.38
N LYS A 552 17.29 43.03 26.65
CA LYS A 552 17.56 42.13 27.78
C LYS A 552 16.24 41.73 28.43
N LEU A 553 16.00 40.43 28.55
CA LEU A 553 14.81 39.90 29.21
C LEU A 553 15.16 39.48 30.65
N ASN A 554 14.18 39.60 31.55
CA ASN A 554 14.26 38.93 32.84
C ASN A 554 14.00 37.43 32.67
N ARG A 555 14.17 36.66 33.76
CA ARG A 555 14.02 35.20 33.71
C ARG A 555 12.61 34.78 33.30
N GLN A 556 11.57 35.42 33.83
CA GLN A 556 10.18 35.05 33.53
C GLN A 556 9.82 35.27 32.04
N ALA A 557 10.22 36.40 31.45
CA ALA A 557 10.03 36.65 30.01
C ALA A 557 10.91 35.71 29.15
N GLY A 558 12.13 35.45 29.57
CA GLY A 558 13.03 34.52 28.87
C GLY A 558 12.54 33.07 28.92
N ASP A 559 11.94 32.65 30.03
CA ASP A 559 11.44 31.28 30.20
C ASP A 559 10.34 30.96 29.17
N LEU A 560 9.47 31.93 28.82
CA LEU A 560 8.46 31.81 27.75
C LEU A 560 9.07 31.59 26.36
N LEU A 561 10.23 32.19 26.06
CA LEU A 561 10.92 31.94 24.78
C LEU A 561 11.64 30.58 24.79
N THR A 562 12.30 30.25 25.91
CA THR A 562 13.04 28.99 26.04
C THR A 562 12.14 27.76 26.18
N GLU A 563 10.85 27.95 26.48
CA GLU A 563 9.85 26.88 26.43
C GLU A 563 9.73 26.32 25.01
N HIS A 564 9.72 27.20 24.00
CA HIS A 564 9.60 26.81 22.60
C HIS A 564 10.96 26.64 21.90
N ALA A 565 12.02 27.29 22.38
CA ALA A 565 13.37 27.16 21.85
C ALA A 565 14.39 26.89 22.97
N PRO A 566 14.42 25.69 23.56
CA PRO A 566 15.24 25.38 24.73
C PRO A 566 16.74 25.31 24.46
N GLY A 567 17.50 25.47 25.54
CA GLY A 567 18.94 25.25 25.59
C GLY A 567 19.76 26.36 24.91
N ARG A 568 21.09 26.25 25.02
CA ARG A 568 22.01 27.21 24.37
C ARG A 568 22.04 27.07 22.84
N GLY A 569 21.62 25.92 22.32
CA GLY A 569 21.48 25.69 20.88
C GLY A 569 20.26 26.37 20.27
N LYS A 570 19.34 26.91 21.08
CA LYS A 570 18.12 27.62 20.63
C LYS A 570 17.32 26.80 19.63
N LEU A 571 17.18 25.49 19.90
CA LEU A 571 16.52 24.56 18.99
C LEU A 571 15.02 24.75 19.11
N VAL A 572 14.40 25.38 18.11
CA VAL A 572 12.95 25.57 18.08
C VAL A 572 12.28 24.19 18.01
N ARG A 573 11.34 23.95 18.92
CA ARG A 573 10.60 22.69 19.01
C ARG A 573 9.73 22.48 17.78
N ARG A 574 9.70 21.24 17.28
CA ARG A 574 8.84 20.85 16.16
C ARG A 574 7.37 21.10 16.46
N GLU A 575 6.93 20.78 17.68
CA GLU A 575 5.54 20.93 18.12
C GLU A 575 5.09 22.40 18.12
N PHE A 576 6.03 23.34 18.26
CA PHE A 576 5.74 24.76 18.11
C PHE A 576 5.50 25.13 16.65
N VAL A 577 6.28 24.59 15.71
CA VAL A 577 6.10 24.85 14.27
C VAL A 577 4.80 24.22 13.77
N GLU A 578 4.49 22.99 14.20
CA GLU A 578 3.25 22.30 13.82
C GLU A 578 1.98 22.95 14.38
N SER A 579 2.09 23.77 15.44
CA SER A 579 0.95 24.50 16.01
C SER A 579 0.67 25.86 15.35
N LEU A 580 1.53 26.31 14.43
CA LEU A 580 1.39 27.59 13.76
C LEU A 580 0.38 27.52 12.61
N THR A 581 -0.44 28.55 12.47
CA THR A 581 -1.27 28.72 11.26
C THR A 581 -0.40 29.00 10.04
N ARG A 582 -0.97 28.89 8.83
CA ARG A 582 -0.25 29.21 7.60
C ARG A 582 0.35 30.62 7.60
N ALA A 583 -0.40 31.62 8.08
CA ALA A 583 0.08 33.00 8.18
C ALA A 583 1.25 33.12 9.18
N GLN A 584 1.20 32.37 10.27
CA GLN A 584 2.26 32.35 11.28
C GLN A 584 3.51 31.60 10.82
N LEU A 585 3.37 30.54 10.01
CA LEU A 585 4.50 29.89 9.35
C LEU A 585 5.23 30.89 8.44
N GLU A 586 4.49 31.66 7.63
CA GLU A 586 5.07 32.71 6.78
C GLU A 586 5.77 33.80 7.61
N LEU A 587 5.15 34.26 8.70
CA LEU A 587 5.75 35.21 9.64
C LEU A 587 7.05 34.67 10.23
N PHE A 588 7.04 33.42 10.71
CA PHE A 588 8.22 32.76 11.28
C PHE A 588 9.35 32.64 10.26
N ILE A 589 9.04 32.26 9.01
CA ILE A 589 10.01 32.14 7.91
C ILE A 589 10.62 33.50 7.57
N ASP A 590 9.77 34.52 7.33
CA ASP A 590 10.22 35.88 6.98
C ASP A 590 11.14 36.45 8.06
N VAL A 591 10.71 36.42 9.33
CA VAL A 591 11.49 36.97 10.44
C VAL A 591 12.80 36.22 10.61
N SER A 592 12.80 34.89 10.47
CA SER A 592 14.02 34.10 10.56
C SER A 592 15.03 34.47 9.47
N CYS A 593 14.58 34.65 8.23
CA CYS A 593 15.42 35.13 7.14
C CYS A 593 15.89 36.58 7.34
N GLN A 594 15.10 37.42 8.01
CA GLN A 594 15.58 38.74 8.40
C GLN A 594 16.68 38.64 9.45
N GLY A 595 16.58 37.76 10.45
CA GLY A 595 17.66 37.54 11.41
C GLY A 595 18.97 37.13 10.74
N ASP A 596 18.97 35.98 10.08
CA ASP A 596 20.20 35.28 9.71
C ASP A 596 20.24 34.81 8.24
N GLY A 597 19.36 35.36 7.40
CA GLY A 597 19.36 35.08 5.98
C GLY A 597 20.49 35.83 5.27
N TRP A 598 21.28 35.12 4.47
CA TRP A 598 22.36 35.74 3.71
C TRP A 598 21.81 36.52 2.50
N HIS A 599 20.79 35.98 1.84
CA HIS A 599 20.26 36.53 0.60
C HIS A 599 18.84 37.10 0.71
N TYR A 600 18.32 37.33 1.93
CA TYR A 600 16.95 37.82 2.13
C TYR A 600 16.64 39.11 1.36
N ARG A 601 17.62 40.02 1.20
CA ARG A 601 17.47 41.27 0.42
C ARG A 601 17.18 41.03 -1.06
N SER A 602 17.56 39.87 -1.59
CA SER A 602 17.27 39.44 -2.96
C SER A 602 15.96 38.65 -3.08
N GLY A 603 15.19 38.53 -1.99
CA GLY A 603 13.95 37.77 -1.92
C GLY A 603 14.15 36.25 -1.80
N LYS A 604 15.38 35.78 -1.58
CA LYS A 604 15.65 34.36 -1.32
C LYS A 604 15.39 34.04 0.15
N LEU A 605 14.74 32.91 0.38
CA LEU A 605 14.44 32.39 1.71
C LEU A 605 15.49 31.34 2.09
N ASP A 606 16.67 31.77 2.48
CA ASP A 606 17.77 30.89 2.89
C ASP A 606 18.34 31.29 4.25
N ILE A 607 18.78 30.29 5.02
CA ILE A 607 19.48 30.49 6.29
C ILE A 607 20.67 29.55 6.33
N TRP A 608 21.82 30.06 6.77
CA TRP A 608 23.02 29.28 7.04
C TRP A 608 23.22 29.13 8.54
N GLN A 609 23.53 27.92 9.01
CA GLN A 609 23.89 27.67 10.40
C GLN A 609 25.03 26.67 10.50
N ARG A 610 25.94 26.88 11.46
CA ARG A 610 26.98 25.90 11.78
C ARG A 610 26.40 24.62 12.39
N ASN A 611 25.33 24.73 13.19
CA ASN A 611 24.63 23.59 13.75
C ASN A 611 23.41 23.22 12.87
N PRO A 612 23.44 22.09 12.13
CA PRO A 612 22.33 21.71 11.25
C PRO A 612 21.02 21.47 11.99
N ARG A 613 21.06 21.03 13.26
CA ARG A 613 19.85 20.78 14.06
C ARG A 613 19.03 22.05 14.31
N ALA A 614 19.68 23.22 14.31
CA ALA A 614 18.96 24.50 14.46
C ALA A 614 18.06 24.82 13.25
N LEU A 615 18.34 24.22 12.09
CA LEU A 615 17.60 24.47 10.86
C LEU A 615 16.39 23.55 10.68
N GLU A 616 16.23 22.49 11.50
CA GLU A 616 15.14 21.51 11.36
C GLU A 616 13.75 22.17 11.44
N ALA A 617 13.56 23.12 12.37
CA ALA A 617 12.31 23.86 12.52
C ALA A 617 12.05 24.79 11.33
N PHE A 618 13.09 25.41 10.78
CA PHE A 618 12.99 26.27 9.61
C PHE A 618 12.69 25.46 8.34
N GLU A 619 13.35 24.32 8.14
CA GLU A 619 13.05 23.36 7.07
C GLU A 619 11.59 22.89 7.16
N LEU A 620 11.13 22.50 8.35
CA LEU A 620 9.74 22.08 8.55
C LEU A 620 8.75 23.20 8.25
N ALA A 621 9.02 24.44 8.68
CA ALA A 621 8.14 25.57 8.42
C ALA A 621 8.01 25.85 6.91
N LEU A 622 9.13 25.78 6.17
CA LEU A 622 9.14 25.88 4.71
C LEU A 622 8.28 24.77 4.06
N ILE A 623 8.39 23.54 4.53
CA ILE A 623 7.63 22.40 4.01
C ILE A 623 6.13 22.58 4.27
N LEU A 624 5.74 22.86 5.51
CA LEU A 624 4.32 23.01 5.90
C LEU A 624 3.65 24.24 5.26
N SER A 625 4.41 25.31 5.01
CA SER A 625 3.93 26.46 4.22
C SER A 625 3.74 26.14 2.72
N GLY A 626 4.18 24.96 2.28
CA GLY A 626 3.99 24.42 0.94
C GLY A 626 5.15 24.65 -0.03
N ARG A 627 6.34 25.00 0.47
CA ARG A 627 7.53 25.22 -0.36
C ARG A 627 8.35 23.94 -0.53
N ALA A 628 9.01 23.84 -1.67
CA ALA A 628 10.09 22.87 -1.84
C ALA A 628 11.34 23.38 -1.11
N VAL A 629 12.16 22.46 -0.59
CA VAL A 629 13.35 22.78 0.19
C VAL A 629 14.59 22.18 -0.44
N SER A 630 15.69 22.93 -0.38
CA SER A 630 17.03 22.48 -0.73
C SER A 630 17.98 22.71 0.43
N THR A 631 18.65 21.64 0.86
CA THR A 631 19.60 21.62 1.97
C THR A 631 20.97 21.21 1.44
N HIS A 632 22.02 22.00 1.72
CA HIS A 632 23.39 21.70 1.26
C HIS A 632 24.44 22.22 2.23
N GLN A 633 25.65 21.63 2.18
CA GLN A 633 26.78 22.08 2.99
C GLN A 633 27.47 23.28 2.33
N SER A 634 27.88 24.26 3.13
CA SER A 634 28.61 25.46 2.68
C SER A 634 29.47 26.01 3.83
N ASP A 635 30.75 26.29 3.57
CA ASP A 635 31.69 26.95 4.49
C ASP A 635 31.71 26.41 5.94
N GLY A 636 31.67 25.08 6.08
CA GLY A 636 31.69 24.41 7.39
C GLY A 636 30.38 24.52 8.19
N GLY A 637 29.29 24.87 7.53
CA GLY A 637 27.91 24.83 8.04
C GLY A 637 26.93 24.31 6.99
N THR A 638 25.64 24.38 7.32
CA THR A 638 24.54 23.92 6.46
C THR A 638 23.68 25.10 6.06
N VAL A 639 23.26 25.13 4.79
CA VAL A 639 22.26 26.06 4.27
C VAL A 639 20.96 25.29 4.03
N VAL A 640 19.85 25.83 4.53
CA VAL A 640 18.49 25.43 4.15
C VAL A 640 17.85 26.57 3.36
N ALA A 641 17.33 26.26 2.18
CA ALA A 641 16.70 27.22 1.29
C ALA A 641 15.31 26.79 0.84
N GLY A 642 14.34 27.68 0.97
CA GLY A 642 13.01 27.57 0.37
C GLY A 642 13.06 27.95 -1.11
N LEU A 643 12.61 27.05 -1.97
CA LEU A 643 12.57 27.27 -3.41
C LEU A 643 11.28 28.01 -3.81
N THR A 644 11.39 28.92 -4.79
CA THR A 644 10.26 29.69 -5.31
C THR A 644 9.35 28.87 -6.23
N SER A 645 9.85 27.76 -6.78
CA SER A 645 9.06 26.83 -7.60
C SER A 645 8.74 25.59 -6.80
N THR A 646 7.47 25.22 -6.75
CA THR A 646 6.96 23.98 -6.17
C THR A 646 6.82 22.86 -7.21
N ARG A 647 7.40 23.09 -8.40
CA ARG A 647 7.40 22.16 -9.53
C ARG A 647 8.78 22.06 -10.14
N GLN A 648 9.15 20.86 -10.53
CA GLN A 648 10.39 20.60 -11.24
C GLN A 648 10.14 19.72 -12.46
N ARG A 649 10.57 20.19 -13.63
CA ARG A 649 10.61 19.35 -14.83
C ARG A 649 11.88 18.48 -14.84
N PRO A 650 11.88 17.29 -15.45
CA PRO A 650 13.07 16.43 -15.55
C PRO A 650 14.28 17.19 -16.10
N GLY A 651 15.47 17.02 -15.52
CA GLY A 651 16.62 17.89 -15.76
C GLY A 651 17.02 18.10 -17.22
N LYS A 652 17.62 19.27 -17.51
CA LYS A 652 18.32 19.52 -18.78
C LYS A 652 19.82 19.24 -18.62
N ASP A 653 20.46 18.67 -19.64
CA ASP A 653 21.91 18.56 -19.77
C ASP A 653 22.55 19.90 -20.19
N VAL A 654 23.87 19.89 -20.30
CA VAL A 654 24.69 21.04 -20.73
C VAL A 654 24.33 21.60 -22.10
N ASN A 655 23.67 20.80 -22.96
CA ASN A 655 23.22 21.19 -24.29
C ASN A 655 21.73 21.61 -24.30
N GLY A 656 21.09 21.67 -23.13
CA GLY A 656 19.67 22.00 -22.98
C GLY A 656 18.71 20.85 -23.35
N ARG A 657 19.22 19.65 -23.67
CA ARG A 657 18.43 18.43 -23.88
C ARG A 657 18.03 17.84 -22.54
N ARG A 658 17.04 16.97 -22.46
CA ARG A 658 16.66 16.30 -21.21
C ARG A 658 16.96 14.79 -21.30
N PRO A 659 18.24 14.37 -21.26
CA PRO A 659 18.57 12.97 -21.42
C PRO A 659 18.00 12.15 -20.26
N VAL A 660 17.49 10.97 -20.59
CA VAL A 660 17.16 9.95 -19.58
C VAL A 660 18.48 9.32 -19.17
N VAL A 661 18.90 9.54 -17.92
CA VAL A 661 20.10 8.91 -17.35
C VAL A 661 19.66 7.65 -16.61
N ILE A 662 20.21 6.51 -17.00
CA ILE A 662 19.97 5.21 -16.36
C ILE A 662 21.28 4.81 -15.68
N GLU A 663 21.23 4.56 -14.38
CA GLU A 663 22.32 4.04 -13.57
C GLU A 663 22.01 2.61 -13.16
N HIS A 664 23.01 1.74 -13.17
CA HIS A 664 22.89 0.38 -12.67
C HIS A 664 23.24 0.35 -11.19
N TYR A 665 22.23 0.14 -10.35
CA TYR A 665 22.32 0.22 -8.90
C TYR A 665 22.37 -1.16 -8.25
N SER A 666 23.23 -1.32 -7.24
CA SER A 666 23.26 -2.49 -6.37
C SER A 666 23.19 -2.04 -4.92
N GLY A 667 22.22 -2.56 -4.16
CA GLY A 667 21.94 -2.13 -2.79
C GLY A 667 20.47 -2.33 -2.43
N VAL A 668 20.00 -1.63 -1.39
CA VAL A 668 18.60 -1.74 -0.96
C VAL A 668 17.73 -0.75 -1.73
N VAL A 669 16.67 -1.27 -2.33
CA VAL A 669 15.55 -0.47 -2.83
C VAL A 669 14.38 -0.60 -1.88
N TRP A 670 13.69 0.52 -1.62
CA TRP A 670 12.58 0.53 -0.66
C TRP A 670 11.45 1.48 -1.05
N CYS A 671 10.26 1.22 -0.52
CA CYS A 671 9.10 2.08 -0.70
C CYS A 671 8.07 1.90 0.43
N PRO A 672 7.57 3.00 1.03
CA PRO A 672 6.45 2.97 1.96
C PRO A 672 5.11 2.97 1.24
N VAL A 673 4.09 2.45 1.92
CA VAL A 673 2.71 2.42 1.46
C VAL A 673 1.87 3.34 2.33
N THR A 674 1.17 4.29 1.72
CA THR A 674 0.28 5.24 2.36
C THR A 674 -1.08 5.22 1.65
N GLU A 675 -2.12 5.75 2.29
CA GLU A 675 -3.47 5.80 1.74
C GLU A 675 -3.55 6.66 0.46
N ASN A 676 -2.90 7.83 0.45
CA ASN A 676 -2.79 8.72 -0.69
C ASN A 676 -1.95 8.19 -1.86
N ARG A 677 -1.30 7.04 -1.68
CA ARG A 677 -0.41 6.46 -2.67
C ARG A 677 0.78 7.36 -3.03
N THR A 678 1.14 8.28 -2.15
CA THR A 678 2.27 9.21 -2.30
C THR A 678 2.95 9.42 -0.95
N TRP A 679 4.16 9.96 -0.99
CA TRP A 679 4.89 10.35 0.22
C TRP A 679 5.90 11.45 -0.10
N PHE A 680 6.29 12.20 0.92
CA PHE A 680 7.25 13.28 0.82
C PHE A 680 8.66 12.78 1.09
N ALA A 681 9.51 12.88 0.07
CA ALA A 681 10.85 12.35 0.04
C ALA A 681 11.90 13.45 0.04
N ARG A 682 13.11 13.09 0.49
CA ARG A 682 14.33 13.89 0.34
C ARG A 682 15.49 13.02 -0.09
N ARG A 683 16.26 13.48 -1.07
CA ARG A 683 17.54 12.85 -1.45
C ARG A 683 18.57 13.93 -1.72
N ASN A 684 19.78 13.77 -1.17
CA ASN A 684 20.84 14.78 -1.22
C ASN A 684 20.36 16.21 -0.87
N GLY A 685 19.49 16.29 0.14
CA GLY A 685 18.94 17.56 0.64
C GLY A 685 17.87 18.21 -0.24
N GLN A 686 17.45 17.61 -1.35
CA GLN A 686 16.39 18.17 -2.21
C GLN A 686 15.08 17.41 -1.97
N THR A 687 14.00 18.14 -1.69
CA THR A 687 12.70 17.55 -1.34
C THR A 687 11.76 17.45 -2.54
N PHE A 688 10.94 16.40 -2.55
CA PHE A 688 9.94 16.16 -3.59
C PHE A 688 8.83 15.22 -3.14
N TYR A 689 7.67 15.32 -3.77
CA TYR A 689 6.63 14.29 -3.64
C TYR A 689 6.84 13.19 -4.67
N THR A 690 6.59 11.97 -4.23
CA THR A 690 6.78 10.77 -5.02
C THR A 690 5.61 9.81 -4.80
N GLY A 691 5.35 8.93 -5.76
CA GLY A 691 4.34 7.88 -5.64
C GLY A 691 4.82 6.76 -4.72
N ASN A 692 3.84 6.00 -4.21
CA ASN A 692 4.06 4.70 -3.61
C ASN A 692 4.05 3.60 -4.68
N SER A 693 4.41 2.43 -4.19
CA SER A 693 4.73 1.29 -5.03
C SER A 693 3.90 0.05 -4.79
N ALA A 694 2.85 0.23 -4.00
CA ALA A 694 2.06 -0.85 -3.45
C ALA A 694 1.13 -1.43 -4.52
N TRP A 695 1.39 -2.69 -4.89
CA TRP A 695 0.40 -3.66 -5.38
C TRP A 695 -0.67 -3.07 -6.30
N GLN A 696 -0.27 -2.59 -7.48
CA GLN A 696 -1.24 -2.51 -8.57
C GLN A 696 -1.45 -3.92 -9.10
N ILE A 697 -2.67 -4.38 -8.92
CA ILE A 697 -3.27 -5.35 -9.82
C ILE A 697 -3.56 -4.56 -11.09
N ASP A 698 -2.95 -4.94 -12.20
CA ASP A 698 -3.28 -4.34 -13.48
C ASP A 698 -4.76 -4.60 -13.83
N GLU A 699 -5.39 -3.76 -14.65
CA GLU A 699 -6.79 -3.98 -15.04
C GLU A 699 -6.96 -5.36 -15.73
N SER A 700 -5.95 -5.82 -16.45
CA SER A 700 -5.91 -7.17 -17.00
C SER A 700 -5.84 -8.25 -15.92
N GLU A 701 -5.01 -8.08 -14.88
CA GLU A 701 -4.91 -9.01 -13.74
C GLU A 701 -6.24 -9.05 -12.96
N ALA A 702 -6.89 -7.90 -12.77
CA ALA A 702 -8.22 -7.81 -12.15
C ALA A 702 -9.27 -8.59 -12.95
N LYS A 703 -9.28 -8.42 -14.28
CA LYS A 703 -10.29 -9.00 -15.17
C LYS A 703 -10.07 -10.48 -15.48
N PHE A 704 -8.83 -10.90 -15.71
CA PHE A 704 -8.51 -12.25 -16.19
C PHE A 704 -8.11 -13.22 -15.08
N VAL A 705 -7.69 -12.73 -13.91
CA VAL A 705 -7.22 -13.59 -12.81
C VAL A 705 -8.14 -13.50 -11.60
N ILE A 706 -8.43 -12.29 -11.13
CA ILE A 706 -9.20 -12.11 -9.89
C ILE A 706 -10.70 -12.27 -10.12
N ALA A 707 -11.24 -11.73 -11.20
CA ALA A 707 -12.68 -11.85 -11.51
C ALA A 707 -13.14 -13.31 -11.62
N PRO A 708 -12.43 -14.23 -12.30
CA PRO A 708 -12.83 -15.65 -12.34
C PRO A 708 -12.81 -16.33 -10.96
N LEU A 709 -11.86 -15.99 -10.09
CA LEU A 709 -11.80 -16.53 -8.72
C LEU A 709 -12.93 -15.99 -7.85
N ALA A 710 -13.21 -14.68 -7.94
CA ALA A 710 -14.36 -14.07 -7.28
C ALA A 710 -15.67 -14.71 -7.75
N ALA A 711 -15.82 -14.90 -9.06
CA ALA A 711 -16.96 -15.59 -9.67
C ALA A 711 -17.10 -17.03 -9.18
N THR A 712 -15.99 -17.74 -8.97
CA THR A 712 -15.95 -19.11 -8.44
C THR A 712 -16.52 -19.17 -7.02
N VAL A 713 -16.07 -18.29 -6.13
CA VAL A 713 -16.58 -18.20 -4.74
C VAL A 713 -18.05 -17.77 -4.74
N CYS A 714 -18.42 -16.77 -5.54
CA CYS A 714 -19.80 -16.31 -5.71
C CYS A 714 -20.72 -17.42 -6.20
N HIS A 715 -20.27 -18.23 -7.18
CA HIS A 715 -21.02 -19.36 -7.69
C HIS A 715 -21.27 -20.41 -6.60
N ALA A 716 -20.25 -20.70 -5.78
CA ALA A 716 -20.39 -21.63 -4.66
C ALA A 716 -21.38 -21.14 -3.59
N LEU A 717 -21.31 -19.86 -3.21
CA LEU A 717 -22.28 -19.27 -2.28
C LEU A 717 -23.69 -19.21 -2.88
N THR A 718 -23.80 -18.97 -4.18
CA THR A 718 -25.08 -18.94 -4.89
C THR A 718 -25.77 -20.31 -4.89
N VAL A 719 -25.07 -21.34 -5.40
CA VAL A 719 -25.60 -22.70 -5.50
C VAL A 719 -25.78 -23.33 -4.13
N GLY A 720 -24.80 -23.11 -3.26
CA GLY A 720 -24.74 -23.70 -1.94
C GLY A 720 -25.80 -23.14 -1.01
N TRP A 721 -25.95 -21.81 -0.95
CA TRP A 721 -26.69 -21.12 0.10
C TRP A 721 -27.82 -20.22 -0.40
N LEU A 722 -27.54 -19.29 -1.32
CA LEU A 722 -28.54 -18.30 -1.73
C LEU A 722 -29.76 -18.95 -2.40
N GLN A 723 -29.55 -19.96 -3.24
CA GLN A 723 -30.65 -20.66 -3.91
C GLN A 723 -31.56 -21.41 -2.94
N PRO A 724 -31.05 -22.19 -1.95
CA PRO A 724 -31.88 -22.70 -0.88
C PRO A 724 -32.64 -21.63 -0.09
N CYS A 725 -31.98 -20.52 0.28
CA CYS A 725 -32.61 -19.43 1.04
C CYS A 725 -33.75 -18.74 0.25
N THR A 726 -33.52 -18.40 -1.02
CA THR A 726 -34.54 -17.80 -1.89
C THR A 726 -35.76 -18.69 -2.06
N LYS A 727 -35.58 -20.02 -2.18
CA LYS A 727 -36.72 -20.98 -2.19
C LYS A 727 -37.54 -20.92 -0.91
N GLN A 728 -36.88 -20.82 0.24
CA GLN A 728 -37.57 -20.73 1.54
C GLN A 728 -38.33 -19.41 1.69
N LEU A 729 -37.81 -18.32 1.13
CA LEU A 729 -38.47 -17.01 1.07
C LEU A 729 -39.57 -16.92 0.00
N GLY A 730 -39.82 -17.99 -0.78
CA GLY A 730 -40.80 -17.98 -1.87
C GLY A 730 -40.37 -17.16 -3.10
N LEU A 731 -39.09 -16.82 -3.21
CA LEU A 731 -38.51 -16.09 -4.33
C LEU A 731 -37.99 -17.06 -5.41
N ASP A 732 -38.00 -16.65 -6.68
CA ASP A 732 -37.41 -17.45 -7.77
C ASP A 732 -35.87 -17.49 -7.64
N PRO A 733 -35.27 -18.66 -7.37
CA PRO A 733 -33.82 -18.79 -7.18
C PRO A 733 -33.01 -18.51 -8.44
N ARG A 734 -33.65 -18.45 -9.61
CA ARG A 734 -32.99 -18.14 -10.89
C ARG A 734 -32.76 -16.63 -11.07
N ARG A 735 -33.50 -15.80 -10.34
CA ARG A 735 -33.40 -14.33 -10.44
C ARG A 735 -32.29 -13.74 -9.59
N TYR A 736 -31.74 -14.48 -8.63
CA TYR A 736 -30.77 -13.93 -7.67
C TYR A 736 -29.47 -14.72 -7.64
N ILE A 737 -28.36 -13.99 -7.61
CA ILE A 737 -27.01 -14.54 -7.52
C ILE A 737 -26.20 -13.77 -6.48
N VAL A 738 -25.18 -14.40 -5.91
CA VAL A 738 -24.09 -13.65 -5.27
C VAL A 738 -23.21 -13.10 -6.40
N HIS A 739 -22.91 -11.81 -6.35
CA HIS A 739 -22.07 -11.12 -7.31
C HIS A 739 -20.95 -10.36 -6.60
N TYR A 740 -20.01 -9.84 -7.39
CA TYR A 740 -18.81 -9.19 -6.90
C TYR A 740 -18.61 -7.82 -7.55
N ASP A 741 -17.94 -6.92 -6.83
CA ASP A 741 -17.51 -5.61 -7.31
C ASP A 741 -15.98 -5.48 -7.22
N LEU A 742 -15.35 -5.19 -8.37
CA LEU A 742 -13.91 -4.99 -8.51
C LEU A 742 -13.50 -3.51 -8.42
N ALA A 743 -14.41 -2.58 -8.17
CA ALA A 743 -14.11 -1.14 -8.15
C ALA A 743 -13.02 -0.77 -7.13
N ALA A 744 -12.86 -1.53 -6.05
CA ALA A 744 -11.78 -1.35 -5.08
C ALA A 744 -10.39 -1.74 -5.61
N LEU A 745 -10.34 -2.53 -6.69
CA LEU A 745 -9.13 -3.01 -7.36
C LEU A 745 -8.78 -2.20 -8.61
N GLN A 746 -9.79 -1.61 -9.25
CA GLN A 746 -9.61 -0.81 -10.46
C GLN A 746 -9.19 0.63 -10.12
N LEU A 747 -8.23 1.16 -10.88
CA LEU A 747 -8.08 2.61 -11.01
C LEU A 747 -9.28 3.11 -11.79
N ARG A 748 -10.21 3.80 -11.12
CA ARG A 748 -11.27 4.52 -11.83
C ARG A 748 -10.60 5.54 -12.75
N PRO A 749 -10.86 5.51 -14.07
CA PRO A 749 -10.51 6.61 -14.94
C PRO A 749 -11.15 7.88 -14.38
N ASP A 750 -10.44 9.00 -14.38
CA ASP A 750 -11.02 10.29 -14.00
C ASP A 750 -12.11 10.67 -15.01
N ARG A 751 -13.37 10.49 -14.62
CA ARG A 751 -14.56 10.86 -15.41
C ARG A 751 -15.11 12.22 -15.01
N SER A 752 -14.40 13.00 -14.19
CA SER A 752 -14.89 14.30 -13.69
C SER A 752 -15.16 15.28 -14.83
N ALA A 753 -14.35 15.24 -15.90
CA ALA A 753 -14.55 16.03 -17.11
C ALA A 753 -15.84 15.64 -17.86
N ASP A 754 -15.99 14.35 -18.19
CA ASP A 754 -17.18 13.81 -18.87
C ASP A 754 -18.44 14.03 -18.03
N ALA A 755 -18.35 13.88 -16.71
CA ALA A 755 -19.47 14.08 -15.79
C ALA A 755 -19.93 15.54 -15.75
N ARG A 756 -19.01 16.51 -15.82
CA ARG A 756 -19.36 17.94 -15.94
C ARG A 756 -20.01 18.26 -17.28
N GLU A 757 -19.51 17.66 -18.37
CA GLU A 757 -20.05 17.83 -19.72
C GLU A 757 -21.45 17.23 -19.84
N MET A 758 -21.62 15.96 -19.47
CA MET A 758 -22.92 15.29 -19.48
C MET A 758 -23.94 15.93 -18.54
N TYR A 759 -23.50 16.54 -17.43
CA TYR A 759 -24.39 17.34 -16.57
C TYR A 759 -24.85 18.63 -17.25
N ARG A 760 -23.95 19.36 -17.92
CA ARG A 760 -24.32 20.56 -18.69
C ARG A 760 -25.27 20.24 -19.83
N ASP A 761 -25.07 19.09 -20.47
CA ASP A 761 -25.89 18.63 -21.59
C ASP A 761 -27.23 18.00 -21.14
N GLY A 762 -27.46 17.91 -19.82
CA GLY A 762 -28.67 17.34 -19.22
C GLY A 762 -28.76 15.81 -19.30
N ALA A 763 -27.70 15.13 -19.75
CA ALA A 763 -27.61 13.68 -19.84
C ALA A 763 -27.25 13.00 -18.52
N LEU A 764 -26.70 13.74 -17.54
CA LEU A 764 -26.31 13.25 -16.23
C LEU A 764 -26.98 14.04 -15.10
N SER A 765 -27.36 13.37 -14.01
CA SER A 765 -27.96 14.04 -12.84
C SER A 765 -26.91 14.81 -12.03
N VAL A 766 -27.36 15.85 -11.31
CA VAL A 766 -26.47 16.65 -10.45
C VAL A 766 -25.78 15.81 -9.37
N GLN A 767 -26.49 14.84 -8.78
CA GLN A 767 -25.95 13.95 -7.76
C GLN A 767 -24.87 13.02 -8.34
N ALA A 768 -25.10 12.48 -9.54
CA ALA A 768 -24.08 11.69 -10.23
C ALA A 768 -22.87 12.56 -10.60
N ALA A 769 -23.09 13.80 -11.05
CA ALA A 769 -22.01 14.73 -11.39
C ALA A 769 -21.16 15.12 -10.16
N LEU A 770 -21.78 15.43 -9.02
CA LEU A 770 -21.09 15.75 -7.76
C LEU A 770 -20.24 14.56 -7.29
N ARG A 771 -20.82 13.34 -7.30
CA ARG A 771 -20.11 12.11 -6.93
C ARG A 771 -18.88 11.84 -7.80
N GLU A 772 -19.01 11.95 -9.12
CA GLU A 772 -17.87 11.76 -10.04
C GLU A 772 -16.84 12.91 -9.97
N ASN A 773 -17.17 14.03 -9.30
CA ASN A 773 -16.29 15.17 -9.08
C ASN A 773 -15.75 15.29 -7.65
N GLY A 774 -16.05 14.31 -6.78
CA GLY A 774 -15.55 14.27 -5.41
C GLY A 774 -16.25 15.23 -4.44
N PHE A 775 -17.46 15.68 -4.75
CA PHE A 775 -18.29 16.51 -3.87
C PHE A 775 -19.39 15.70 -3.21
N ASP A 776 -19.74 16.07 -1.98
CA ASP A 776 -20.84 15.43 -1.25
C ASP A 776 -22.19 15.91 -1.83
N PRO A 777 -23.22 15.05 -1.90
CA PRO A 777 -24.59 15.51 -2.21
C PRO A 777 -25.06 16.71 -1.37
N GLU A 778 -24.54 16.88 -0.15
CA GLU A 778 -24.86 18.03 0.71
C GLU A 778 -24.22 19.36 0.23
N ASP A 779 -23.18 19.30 -0.61
CA ASP A 779 -22.54 20.48 -1.22
C ASP A 779 -23.39 21.08 -2.35
N GLN A 780 -24.54 20.47 -2.67
CA GLN A 780 -25.45 20.94 -3.69
C GLN A 780 -26.05 22.31 -3.31
N ALA A 781 -25.76 23.34 -4.11
CA ALA A 781 -26.34 24.66 -3.94
C ALA A 781 -27.88 24.61 -3.95
N THR A 782 -28.49 25.28 -2.96
CA THR A 782 -29.96 25.33 -2.76
C THR A 782 -30.68 26.09 -3.88
N GLU A 783 -29.96 26.89 -4.65
CA GLU A 783 -30.46 27.56 -5.84
C GLU A 783 -29.54 27.33 -7.05
N LEU A 784 -30.15 27.02 -8.21
CA LEU A 784 -29.43 26.92 -9.48
C LEU A 784 -28.84 28.29 -9.89
N PRO A 785 -27.60 28.34 -10.40
CA PRO A 785 -26.98 29.57 -10.88
C PRO A 785 -27.82 30.27 -11.95
N PRO A 786 -27.81 31.62 -12.02
CA PRO A 786 -28.61 32.40 -12.97
C PRO A 786 -28.47 31.97 -14.43
N ALA A 787 -27.27 31.51 -14.83
CA ALA A 787 -26.97 31.06 -16.18
C ALA A 787 -27.72 29.77 -16.60
N MET A 788 -28.09 28.90 -15.65
CA MET A 788 -28.85 27.67 -15.92
C MET A 788 -30.36 27.88 -15.86
N ARG A 789 -30.85 28.98 -15.26
CA ARG A 789 -32.28 29.36 -15.31
C ARG A 789 -32.75 29.72 -16.73
N ALA A 790 -31.83 30.17 -17.59
CA ALA A 790 -32.15 30.63 -18.95
C ALA A 790 -32.42 29.48 -19.96
N ASN A 791 -32.00 28.25 -19.67
CA ASN A 791 -32.11 27.10 -20.58
C ASN A 791 -33.23 26.10 -20.20
N GLN A 792 -34.11 26.43 -19.25
CA GLN A 792 -35.29 25.60 -19.01
C GLN A 792 -36.39 25.95 -20.03
N PRO A 793 -37.00 24.94 -20.70
CA PRO A 793 -38.21 25.18 -21.46
C PRO A 793 -39.32 25.67 -20.52
N PRO A 794 -40.20 26.58 -20.96
CA PRO A 794 -41.20 27.19 -20.09
C PRO A 794 -42.09 26.10 -19.48
N ALA A 795 -42.25 26.15 -18.16
CA ALA A 795 -43.15 25.27 -17.43
C ALA A 795 -44.57 25.39 -18.02
N GLN A 796 -45.16 24.25 -18.38
CA GLN A 796 -46.54 24.20 -18.83
C GLN A 796 -47.47 24.73 -17.72
N PRO A 797 -48.48 25.56 -18.05
CA PRO A 797 -49.40 26.07 -17.06
C PRO A 797 -50.18 24.91 -16.43
N THR A 798 -50.04 24.77 -15.12
CA THR A 798 -50.80 23.85 -14.28
C THR A 798 -52.29 24.14 -14.42
N VAL A 799 -53.02 23.24 -15.07
CA VAL A 799 -54.47 23.24 -15.10
C VAL A 799 -54.96 22.92 -13.68
N ALA A 800 -55.59 23.90 -13.04
CA ALA A 800 -56.23 23.71 -11.74
C ALA A 800 -57.34 22.63 -11.86
N PRO A 801 -57.43 21.68 -10.92
CA PRO A 801 -58.48 20.67 -10.94
C PRO A 801 -59.83 21.31 -10.61
N ARG A 802 -60.83 21.07 -11.46
CA ARG A 802 -62.22 21.48 -11.20
C ARG A 802 -62.77 20.72 -9.98
N PRO A 803 -63.56 21.36 -9.10
CA PRO A 803 -64.13 20.70 -7.93
C PRO A 803 -65.21 19.69 -8.35
N SER A 804 -65.22 18.57 -7.63
CA SER A 804 -66.12 17.43 -7.77
C SER A 804 -67.59 17.81 -7.51
N SER A 805 -68.43 17.67 -8.52
CA SER A 805 -69.89 17.75 -8.36
C SER A 805 -70.43 16.43 -7.83
N GLN A 806 -71.05 16.49 -6.65
CA GLN A 806 -71.83 15.43 -6.02
C GLN A 806 -72.96 14.94 -6.94
N SER A 807 -73.19 13.64 -6.88
CA SER A 807 -74.30 12.89 -7.48
C SER A 807 -75.65 13.30 -6.91
N ASN A 808 -76.67 13.48 -7.78
CA ASN A 808 -78.08 13.11 -7.57
C ASN A 808 -78.92 13.49 -8.83
N PRO A 809 -80.15 12.96 -9.01
CA PRO A 809 -80.48 11.66 -9.58
C PRO A 809 -81.24 11.80 -10.93
N ILE A 810 -81.41 10.69 -11.66
CA ILE A 810 -82.24 10.63 -12.87
C ILE A 810 -83.73 10.81 -12.49
N PRO A 811 -84.49 11.64 -13.23
CA PRO A 811 -85.75 11.10 -13.75
C PRO A 811 -86.17 11.58 -15.17
N ASN A 812 -86.68 10.61 -15.90
CA ASN A 812 -87.82 10.61 -16.82
C ASN A 812 -87.72 11.10 -18.29
N GLN A 813 -87.84 10.06 -19.12
CA GLN A 813 -88.45 9.90 -20.44
C GLN A 813 -89.52 10.92 -20.91
N GLY A 814 -89.57 11.06 -22.23
CA GLY A 814 -90.74 11.43 -23.06
C GLY A 814 -90.21 11.87 -24.44
N GLN A 815 -90.51 11.24 -25.58
CA GLN A 815 -91.81 10.86 -26.18
C GLN A 815 -91.56 9.68 -27.18
N VAL A 816 -92.46 8.71 -27.33
CA VAL A 816 -93.48 8.60 -28.42
C VAL A 816 -92.97 8.99 -29.82
N PRO A 817 -93.31 8.27 -30.90
CA PRO A 817 -93.55 6.83 -31.08
C PRO A 817 -92.31 6.06 -31.54
#